data_AF-A0A2A4FBA9-F1
#
_entry.id   AF-A0A2A4FBA9-F1
#
_cell.length_a   1.000
_cell.length_b   1.000
_cell.length_c   1.000
_cell.angle_alpha   90.00
_cell.angle_beta   90.00
_cell.angle_gamma   90.00
#
_symmetry.space_group_name_H-M   'P 1'
#
loop_
_entity.id
_entity.type
_entity.pdbx_description
1 polymer ?
#
loop_
_entity_poly.entity_id
_entity_poly.type
_entity_poly.pdbx_seq_one_letter_code
_entity_poly.pdbx_strand_id
1 'polypeptide(L)'
;MARGLAAAGLCVAAQVVHAVPLDALIDLKVLVLASQQAGNTPELQATLTILDRLGVPYTIYYYDTTAPTLPTLETGDHAMYQGVIMPISDARYMNPFSGGALATTLARYQFKYNVRLASAYTWPGDTGCMQYVGYRDTTASPLNTTLTATGKTLFPYMNAGTTTTNPLTVQNAWTYFMSPASPLPAGTTTTTQIQGTASTGATYSVASTCLFGNTTPLAGDSTSREIMAVSFDNNPYLMHSMTLSYGLVNWVTRGLFVGVRHAYMDPQVDDIGIPDEIYPYAESLYGYWYNVTTGATTSTSPPGLCPLGDVSPTTGMTACEYRMTGADFDNMMAWQDNVNAGTANAGALKLTFAFNGAGFDTADGGLGNYPPSGTDSLSTEVNANEFEFKWITHTYDHALLEPIQNPPITITPSQVTTELQNNNAVAQSFGFEKYNKTVIVTPEISGLYYAPTLGALQSYGINVLVSDSSKPTPPVGTAGCPTNNNGVAWSLPPFNAGKYNCVNQNIFEIPRYPTALFYNVSQPSEWVAEYNYFYGANGIDPTRWGVDQTYAQVLDHVSDTLVSYLLTFDMRPLMFHQSNLRAYSGTSTLLGDLLNAVLTKYNKYYKGLPIRSPYLSDAGVLAKQRLVFNSSNVTATLKPGVSIIVSAPPRSDGQPVVVPITGVTFGTVHETYGGQSNSTITLLPAAAYTMPIAPAPAWQ
;
A
#
# COMPACT_ATOMS: atom_id res chain seq x y z
N MET A 1 41.87 -12.26 34.43
CA MET A 1 42.76 -12.60 33.29
C MET A 1 41.92 -12.47 32.03
N ALA A 2 41.83 -11.32 31.38
CA ALA A 2 42.83 -10.63 30.55
C ALA A 2 43.06 -11.30 29.16
N ARG A 3 42.75 -10.51 28.12
CA ARG A 3 43.14 -10.59 26.69
C ARG A 3 42.31 -11.56 25.84
N GLY A 4 41.84 -11.25 24.63
CA GLY A 4 42.13 -10.26 23.57
C GLY A 4 41.72 -10.98 22.25
N LEU A 5 41.44 -10.41 21.09
CA LEU A 5 41.72 -9.14 20.43
C LEU A 5 40.61 -8.91 19.38
N ALA A 6 40.42 -7.64 19.04
CA ALA A 6 39.64 -7.16 17.90
C ALA A 6 40.17 -7.72 16.56
N ALA A 7 39.25 -8.09 15.66
CA ALA A 7 39.52 -8.22 14.24
C ALA A 7 38.90 -7.01 13.53
N ALA A 8 39.66 -5.91 13.49
CA ALA A 8 39.45 -4.84 12.52
C ALA A 8 39.90 -5.37 11.15
N GLY A 9 38.94 -5.77 10.30
CA GLY A 9 39.20 -6.10 8.92
C GLY A 9 39.40 -4.83 8.10
N LEU A 10 40.64 -4.60 7.67
CA LEU A 10 41.02 -3.50 6.80
C LEU A 10 40.18 -3.48 5.51
N CYS A 11 39.49 -2.37 5.30
CA CYS A 11 39.01 -1.95 3.99
C CYS A 11 40.23 -1.75 3.07
N VAL A 12 40.40 -2.61 2.07
CA VAL A 12 41.03 -2.18 0.81
C VAL A 12 39.91 -1.67 -0.07
N ALA A 13 39.46 -0.45 0.21
CA ALA A 13 38.65 0.30 -0.72
C ALA A 13 39.57 0.67 -1.89
N ALA A 14 39.36 0.08 -3.06
CA ALA A 14 39.76 0.74 -4.29
C ALA A 14 38.99 2.06 -4.31
N GLN A 15 39.68 3.17 -4.02
CA GLN A 15 39.12 4.50 -4.10
C GLN A 15 38.79 4.82 -5.56
N VAL A 16 37.59 4.45 -6.00
CA VAL A 16 36.94 5.13 -7.11
C VAL A 16 36.45 6.46 -6.54
N VAL A 17 37.29 7.49 -6.63
CA VAL A 17 36.91 8.83 -6.20
C VAL A 17 35.94 9.37 -7.24
N HIS A 18 34.63 9.19 -7.00
CA HIS A 18 33.59 9.92 -7.74
C HIS A 18 33.70 11.40 -7.37
N ALA A 19 34.29 12.18 -8.27
CA ALA A 19 34.34 13.62 -8.15
C ALA A 19 33.05 14.19 -8.78
N VAL A 20 32.30 14.93 -7.98
CA VAL A 20 31.29 15.89 -8.43
C VAL A 20 31.92 17.28 -8.25
N PRO A 21 31.61 18.29 -9.07
CA PRO A 21 32.09 19.65 -8.83
C PRO A 21 31.84 20.09 -7.37
N LEU A 22 32.81 20.77 -6.75
CA LEU A 22 32.78 21.11 -5.31
C LEU A 22 31.62 22.05 -4.93
N ASP A 23 31.18 22.85 -5.88
CA ASP A 23 30.08 23.79 -5.80
C ASP A 23 28.79 23.26 -6.45
N ALA A 24 28.77 22.00 -6.86
CA ALA A 24 27.59 21.40 -7.46
C ALA A 24 26.39 21.43 -6.52
N LEU A 25 25.24 21.74 -7.11
CA LEU A 25 23.93 21.60 -6.50
C LEU A 25 23.15 20.52 -7.27
N ILE A 26 22.48 19.62 -6.56
CA ILE A 26 21.69 18.54 -7.16
C ILE A 26 20.30 18.55 -6.56
N ASP A 27 19.28 18.78 -7.39
CA ASP A 27 17.90 18.65 -6.94
C ASP A 27 17.54 17.18 -6.70
N LEU A 28 16.98 16.88 -5.52
CA LEU A 28 16.49 15.55 -5.15
C LEU A 28 15.16 15.24 -5.84
N LYS A 29 15.17 15.27 -7.17
CA LYS A 29 14.03 15.13 -8.08
C LYS A 29 14.39 14.19 -9.23
N VAL A 30 13.46 13.33 -9.63
CA VAL A 30 13.65 12.35 -10.72
C VAL A 30 13.10 12.90 -12.05
N LEU A 31 13.84 12.74 -13.13
CA LEU A 31 13.34 12.95 -14.49
C LEU A 31 12.75 11.65 -15.04
N VAL A 32 11.48 11.65 -15.41
CA VAL A 32 10.84 10.56 -16.15
C VAL A 32 10.81 10.95 -17.63
N LEU A 33 11.65 10.32 -18.45
CA LEU A 33 11.68 10.54 -19.89
C LEU A 33 10.73 9.55 -20.57
N ALA A 34 9.59 10.03 -21.06
CA ALA A 34 8.56 9.20 -21.68
C ALA A 34 8.32 9.59 -23.14
N SER A 35 8.10 8.61 -24.01
CA SER A 35 7.74 8.86 -25.41
C SER A 35 6.30 9.35 -25.51
N GLN A 36 6.07 10.48 -26.18
CA GLN A 36 4.71 10.97 -26.46
C GLN A 36 3.94 9.95 -27.31
N GLN A 37 4.60 9.32 -28.28
CA GLN A 37 3.98 8.34 -29.18
C GLN A 37 3.63 7.02 -28.48
N ALA A 38 4.31 6.67 -27.39
CA ALA A 38 3.96 5.51 -26.59
C ALA A 38 2.69 5.74 -25.75
N GLY A 39 2.38 7.01 -25.42
CA GLY A 39 1.20 7.37 -24.64
C GLY A 39 1.29 6.89 -23.19
N ASN A 40 0.14 6.53 -22.61
CA ASN A 40 0.03 6.10 -21.22
C ASN A 40 0.26 4.58 -21.09
N THR A 41 1.51 4.14 -21.20
CA THR A 41 1.85 2.71 -21.15
C THR A 41 1.83 2.14 -19.72
N PRO A 42 1.68 0.81 -19.56
CA PRO A 42 1.81 0.16 -18.25
C PRO A 42 3.12 0.45 -17.52
N GLU A 43 4.23 0.59 -18.24
CA GLU A 43 5.56 0.87 -17.67
C GLU A 43 5.63 2.29 -17.12
N LEU A 44 5.01 3.25 -17.82
CA LEU A 44 4.88 4.62 -17.33
C LEU A 44 4.03 4.60 -16.06
N GLN A 45 2.87 3.94 -16.08
CA GLN A 45 2.01 3.80 -14.90
C GLN A 45 2.75 3.14 -13.73
N ALA A 46 3.52 2.09 -13.95
CA ALA A 46 4.31 1.41 -12.93
C ALA A 46 5.37 2.34 -12.33
N THR A 47 6.06 3.11 -13.17
CA THR A 47 7.06 4.10 -12.77
C THR A 47 6.44 5.22 -11.93
N LEU A 48 5.34 5.82 -12.39
CA LEU A 48 4.67 6.90 -11.68
C LEU A 48 4.09 6.40 -10.36
N THR A 49 3.45 5.23 -10.37
CA THR A 49 2.83 4.64 -9.18
C THR A 49 3.83 4.43 -8.04
N ILE A 50 5.05 3.95 -8.31
CA ILE A 50 6.04 3.79 -7.24
C ILE A 50 6.59 5.13 -6.74
N LEU A 51 6.83 6.09 -7.65
CA LEU A 51 7.27 7.44 -7.25
C LEU A 51 6.20 8.12 -6.38
N ASP A 52 4.93 8.01 -6.78
CA ASP A 52 3.78 8.51 -6.03
C ASP A 52 3.62 7.79 -4.70
N ARG A 53 3.81 6.47 -4.60
CA ARG A 53 3.70 5.76 -3.32
C ARG A 53 4.78 6.20 -2.33
N LEU A 54 6.02 6.35 -2.81
CA LEU A 54 7.15 6.81 -2.00
C LEU A 54 7.10 8.32 -1.68
N GLY A 55 6.45 9.11 -2.53
CA GLY A 55 6.47 10.58 -2.44
C GLY A 55 7.73 11.21 -3.01
N VAL A 56 8.38 10.54 -3.96
CA VAL A 56 9.57 11.07 -4.64
C VAL A 56 9.16 12.18 -5.59
N PRO A 57 9.69 13.41 -5.48
CA PRO A 57 9.45 14.45 -6.47
C PRO A 57 9.95 14.03 -7.85
N TYR A 58 9.14 14.22 -8.88
CA TYR A 58 9.54 13.94 -10.26
C TYR A 58 9.00 14.96 -11.26
N THR A 59 9.56 14.93 -12.46
CA THR A 59 9.06 15.65 -13.63
C THR A 59 8.95 14.66 -14.78
N ILE A 60 7.78 14.62 -15.42
CA ILE A 60 7.61 13.86 -16.66
C ILE A 60 7.97 14.79 -17.82
N TYR A 61 8.88 14.34 -18.68
CA TYR A 61 9.14 14.98 -19.95
C TYR A 61 8.70 14.05 -21.08
N TYR A 62 7.63 14.45 -21.76
CA TYR A 62 7.15 13.76 -22.96
C TYR A 62 7.94 14.24 -24.17
N TYR A 63 8.79 13.38 -24.72
CA TYR A 63 9.56 13.71 -25.91
C TYR A 63 8.87 13.20 -27.17
N ASP A 64 8.99 13.97 -28.25
CA ASP A 64 8.53 13.59 -29.58
C ASP A 64 9.57 12.70 -30.26
N THR A 65 9.21 11.47 -30.59
CA THR A 65 10.11 10.55 -31.32
C THR A 65 10.40 10.98 -32.76
N THR A 66 9.63 11.91 -33.35
CA THR A 66 9.92 12.46 -34.68
C THR A 66 10.88 13.66 -34.63
N ALA A 67 10.89 14.37 -33.50
CA ALA A 67 11.76 15.51 -33.22
C ALA A 67 12.29 15.44 -31.77
N PRO A 68 13.16 14.47 -31.46
CA PRO A 68 13.55 14.18 -30.08
C PRO A 68 14.37 15.33 -29.49
N THR A 69 14.11 15.65 -28.23
CA THR A 69 14.69 16.76 -27.49
C THR A 69 14.88 16.36 -26.03
N LEU A 70 15.67 17.13 -25.29
CA LEU A 70 15.83 16.99 -23.84
C LEU A 70 15.28 18.23 -23.13
N PRO A 71 14.74 18.09 -21.91
CA PRO A 71 14.49 19.24 -21.06
C PRO A 71 15.83 19.85 -20.61
N THR A 72 15.79 21.03 -20.00
CA THR A 72 16.94 21.58 -19.29
C THR A 72 17.40 20.61 -18.20
N LEU A 73 18.63 20.10 -18.32
CA LEU A 73 19.23 19.18 -17.36
C LEU A 73 20.02 19.91 -16.27
N GLU A 74 20.61 21.05 -16.60
CA GLU A 74 21.44 21.84 -15.68
C GLU A 74 21.39 23.35 -16.00
N THR A 75 21.71 24.17 -15.00
CA THR A 75 22.07 25.60 -15.16
C THR A 75 23.31 25.91 -14.36
N GLY A 76 24.42 26.22 -15.03
CA GLY A 76 25.72 26.34 -14.37
C GLY A 76 26.15 25.00 -13.77
N ASP A 77 26.43 24.97 -12.47
CA ASP A 77 26.76 23.75 -11.71
C ASP A 77 25.56 23.23 -10.88
N HIS A 78 24.34 23.62 -11.26
CA HIS A 78 23.11 23.12 -10.66
C HIS A 78 22.44 22.07 -11.56
N ALA A 79 22.48 20.82 -11.14
CA ALA A 79 21.80 19.68 -11.72
C ALA A 79 20.30 19.68 -11.34
N MET A 80 19.41 19.66 -12.33
CA MET A 80 17.96 19.73 -12.12
C MET A 80 17.33 18.41 -11.67
N TYR A 81 18.07 17.29 -11.78
CA TYR A 81 17.58 15.95 -11.47
C TYR A 81 18.67 15.04 -10.93
N GLN A 82 18.43 14.36 -9.81
CA GLN A 82 19.36 13.40 -9.23
C GLN A 82 19.38 12.03 -9.94
N GLY A 83 18.34 11.74 -10.73
CA GLY A 83 18.13 10.43 -11.36
C GLY A 83 17.24 10.55 -12.59
N VAL A 84 17.43 9.64 -13.55
CA VAL A 84 16.62 9.56 -14.77
C VAL A 84 15.99 8.17 -14.86
N ILE A 85 14.68 8.10 -15.05
CA ILE A 85 13.96 6.86 -15.33
C ILE A 85 13.33 6.96 -16.71
N MET A 86 13.57 5.95 -17.55
CA MET A 86 12.87 5.75 -18.80
C MET A 86 11.89 4.59 -18.62
N PRO A 87 10.57 4.81 -18.72
CA PRO A 87 9.61 3.71 -18.66
C PRO A 87 9.86 2.67 -19.75
N ILE A 88 10.20 3.14 -20.95
CA ILE A 88 10.60 2.31 -22.10
C ILE A 88 11.92 2.89 -22.63
N SER A 89 12.88 2.02 -22.93
CA SER A 89 14.20 2.43 -23.45
C SER A 89 14.10 3.12 -24.80
N ASP A 90 15.11 3.94 -25.09
CA ASP A 90 15.29 4.53 -26.40
C ASP A 90 16.77 4.83 -26.66
N ALA A 91 17.32 4.20 -27.70
CA ALA A 91 18.73 4.33 -28.06
C ALA A 91 19.17 5.79 -28.26
N ARG A 92 18.27 6.68 -28.67
CA ARG A 92 18.57 8.11 -28.90
C ARG A 92 19.01 8.85 -27.64
N TYR A 93 18.63 8.35 -26.47
CA TYR A 93 18.99 8.91 -25.16
C TYR A 93 19.99 8.04 -24.41
N MET A 94 19.96 6.72 -24.63
CA MET A 94 20.77 5.78 -23.84
C MET A 94 22.13 5.42 -24.48
N ASN A 95 22.25 5.47 -25.82
CA ASN A 95 23.43 5.00 -26.54
C ASN A 95 24.21 6.15 -27.23
N PRO A 96 25.20 6.77 -26.54
CA PRO A 96 26.02 7.84 -27.12
C PRO A 96 27.01 7.34 -28.19
N PHE A 97 27.27 6.03 -28.27
CA PHE A 97 28.25 5.45 -29.20
C PHE A 97 27.72 5.37 -30.64
N SER A 98 26.43 5.62 -30.83
CA SER A 98 25.80 5.78 -32.15
C SER A 98 25.97 7.19 -32.74
N GLY A 99 26.61 8.12 -32.00
CA GLY A 99 26.83 9.50 -32.44
C GLY A 99 25.64 10.45 -32.21
N GLY A 100 24.61 10.02 -31.49
CA GLY A 100 23.43 10.83 -31.19
C GLY A 100 23.70 11.93 -30.16
N ALA A 101 23.45 13.20 -30.55
CA ALA A 101 23.71 14.36 -29.70
C ALA A 101 22.96 14.34 -28.35
N LEU A 102 21.73 13.81 -28.32
CA LEU A 102 20.93 13.71 -27.10
C LEU A 102 21.55 12.71 -26.11
N ALA A 103 21.88 11.49 -26.56
CA ALA A 103 22.56 10.51 -25.73
C ALA A 103 23.94 10.99 -25.26
N THR A 104 24.68 11.73 -26.11
CA THR A 104 25.95 12.36 -25.68
C THR A 104 25.70 13.40 -24.59
N THR A 105 24.69 14.26 -24.74
CA THR A 105 24.33 15.29 -23.74
C THR A 105 23.94 14.64 -22.41
N LEU A 106 23.10 13.60 -22.46
CA LEU A 106 22.67 12.88 -21.26
C LEU A 106 23.85 12.15 -20.59
N ALA A 107 24.71 11.48 -21.38
CA ALA A 107 25.92 10.85 -20.85
C ALA A 107 26.86 11.85 -20.17
N ARG A 108 27.00 13.06 -20.72
CA ARG A 108 27.80 14.14 -20.10
C ARG A 108 27.21 14.61 -18.78
N TYR A 109 25.89 14.79 -18.72
CA TYR A 109 25.18 15.07 -17.48
C TYR A 109 25.44 13.99 -16.41
N GLN A 110 25.38 12.71 -16.81
CA GLN A 110 25.70 11.61 -15.90
C GLN A 110 27.15 11.62 -15.41
N PHE A 111 28.14 11.90 -16.27
CA PHE A 111 29.54 12.00 -15.85
C PHE A 111 29.79 13.20 -14.93
N LYS A 112 29.22 14.38 -15.24
CA LYS A 112 29.44 15.61 -14.46
C LYS A 112 28.84 15.52 -13.05
N TYR A 113 27.62 14.98 -12.91
CA TYR A 113 26.90 14.97 -11.63
C TYR A 113 26.73 13.59 -11.01
N ASN A 114 27.38 12.56 -11.58
CA ASN A 114 27.24 11.18 -11.15
C ASN A 114 25.76 10.71 -11.12
N VAL A 115 24.95 11.17 -12.08
CA VAL A 115 23.51 10.81 -12.16
C VAL A 115 23.34 9.43 -12.78
N ARG A 116 22.47 8.60 -12.19
CA ARG A 116 22.09 7.29 -12.73
C ARG A 116 20.90 7.38 -13.69
N LEU A 117 20.89 6.48 -14.66
CA LEU A 117 19.76 6.28 -15.57
C LEU A 117 19.25 4.83 -15.45
N ALA A 118 17.96 4.64 -15.21
CA ALA A 118 17.33 3.33 -15.23
C ALA A 118 16.29 3.26 -16.36
N SER A 119 16.23 2.14 -17.07
CA SER A 119 15.16 1.81 -18.00
C SER A 119 14.31 0.66 -17.44
N ALA A 120 13.02 0.92 -17.26
CA ALA A 120 12.07 -0.02 -16.66
C ALA A 120 11.64 -1.11 -17.65
N TYR A 121 11.72 -0.84 -18.95
CA TYR A 121 11.55 -1.86 -19.99
C TYR A 121 12.48 -1.58 -21.15
N THR A 122 13.44 -2.48 -21.36
CA THR A 122 14.61 -2.22 -22.21
C THR A 122 14.66 -3.15 -23.40
N TRP A 123 14.66 -2.56 -24.59
CA TRP A 123 15.24 -3.21 -25.76
C TRP A 123 16.77 -3.31 -25.56
N PRO A 124 17.36 -4.51 -25.51
CA PRO A 124 18.73 -4.67 -25.00
C PRO A 124 19.78 -3.79 -25.70
N GLY A 125 19.67 -3.64 -27.03
CA GLY A 125 20.59 -2.85 -27.85
C GLY A 125 20.57 -1.35 -27.58
N ASP A 126 19.50 -0.81 -27.00
CA ASP A 126 19.36 0.63 -26.74
C ASP A 126 20.37 1.14 -25.72
N THR A 127 20.88 0.25 -24.87
CA THR A 127 21.87 0.58 -23.84
C THR A 127 23.27 0.84 -24.38
N GLY A 128 23.59 0.30 -25.57
CA GLY A 128 24.95 0.25 -26.12
C GLY A 128 25.93 -0.70 -25.40
N CYS A 129 25.53 -1.35 -24.30
CA CYS A 129 26.36 -2.30 -23.55
C CYS A 129 25.78 -3.72 -23.51
N MET A 130 24.49 -3.89 -23.79
CA MET A 130 23.80 -5.17 -23.86
C MET A 130 23.41 -5.46 -25.32
N GLN A 131 23.25 -6.74 -25.65
CA GLN A 131 22.73 -7.20 -26.94
C GLN A 131 21.60 -8.20 -26.73
N TYR A 132 20.67 -8.22 -27.68
CA TYR A 132 19.53 -9.12 -27.68
C TYR A 132 19.99 -10.56 -27.99
N VAL A 133 19.49 -11.52 -27.21
CA VAL A 133 19.78 -12.94 -27.40
C VAL A 133 18.52 -13.74 -27.73
N GLY A 134 17.38 -13.34 -27.19
CA GLY A 134 16.12 -14.04 -27.34
C GLY A 134 15.00 -13.37 -26.56
N TYR A 135 13.81 -13.96 -26.57
CA TYR A 135 12.68 -13.49 -25.77
C TYR A 135 11.88 -14.64 -25.17
N ARG A 136 10.93 -14.30 -24.29
CA ARG A 136 9.86 -15.15 -23.82
C ARG A 136 8.60 -14.30 -23.56
N ASP A 137 7.47 -14.77 -24.06
CA ASP A 137 6.16 -14.34 -23.58
C ASP A 137 5.82 -15.15 -22.32
N THR A 138 5.65 -14.46 -21.20
CA THR A 138 5.42 -15.10 -19.89
C THR A 138 3.94 -15.25 -19.53
N THR A 139 3.02 -14.98 -20.46
CA THR A 139 1.57 -15.14 -20.24
C THR A 139 1.18 -16.60 -20.02
N ALA A 140 1.61 -17.50 -20.91
CA ALA A 140 1.36 -18.94 -20.81
C ALA A 140 2.56 -19.74 -20.25
N SER A 141 3.73 -19.10 -20.12
CA SER A 141 4.96 -19.76 -19.68
C SER A 141 5.75 -18.84 -18.74
N PRO A 142 5.36 -18.76 -17.46
CA PRO A 142 6.03 -17.91 -16.48
C PRO A 142 7.55 -18.15 -16.43
N LEU A 143 8.31 -17.07 -16.26
CA LEU A 143 9.77 -17.13 -16.17
C LEU A 143 10.20 -17.01 -14.71
N ASN A 144 10.69 -18.10 -14.14
CA ASN A 144 11.38 -18.05 -12.86
C ASN A 144 12.76 -17.39 -13.03
N THR A 145 13.00 -16.32 -12.27
CA THR A 145 14.26 -15.58 -12.27
C THR A 145 14.94 -15.61 -10.91
N THR A 146 16.25 -15.40 -10.89
CA THR A 146 17.06 -15.34 -9.66
C THR A 146 17.93 -14.09 -9.64
N LEU A 147 18.09 -13.53 -8.45
CA LEU A 147 19.06 -12.48 -8.14
C LEU A 147 20.46 -13.10 -8.11
N THR A 148 21.39 -12.47 -8.83
CA THR A 148 22.84 -12.76 -8.71
C THR A 148 23.36 -12.28 -7.35
N ALA A 149 24.63 -12.55 -7.02
CA ALA A 149 25.24 -12.02 -5.80
C ALA A 149 25.17 -10.48 -5.71
N THR A 150 25.40 -9.80 -6.84
CA THR A 150 25.25 -8.35 -6.94
C THR A 150 23.78 -7.93 -6.87
N GLY A 151 22.87 -8.70 -7.48
CA GLY A 151 21.44 -8.44 -7.41
C GLY A 151 20.91 -8.50 -5.97
N LYS A 152 21.38 -9.46 -5.16
CA LYS A 152 21.02 -9.56 -3.73
C LYS A 152 21.51 -8.37 -2.92
N THR A 153 22.65 -7.77 -3.31
CA THR A 153 23.18 -6.56 -2.67
C THR A 153 22.37 -5.32 -3.06
N LEU A 154 21.91 -5.28 -4.30
CA LEU A 154 21.09 -4.19 -4.86
C LEU A 154 19.65 -4.21 -4.32
N PHE A 155 19.09 -5.40 -4.12
CA PHE A 155 17.72 -5.62 -3.64
C PHE A 155 17.71 -6.34 -2.28
N PRO A 156 18.32 -5.77 -1.22
CA PRO A 156 18.54 -6.48 0.04
C PRO A 156 17.24 -6.82 0.80
N TYR A 157 16.16 -6.14 0.46
CA TYR A 157 14.83 -6.34 1.04
C TYR A 157 14.05 -7.49 0.39
N MET A 158 14.50 -8.04 -0.75
CA MET A 158 13.79 -9.10 -1.45
C MET A 158 14.15 -10.47 -0.85
N ASN A 159 13.13 -11.30 -0.70
CA ASN A 159 13.29 -12.75 -0.51
C ASN A 159 13.06 -13.50 -1.84
N ALA A 160 12.14 -13.04 -2.67
CA ALA A 160 11.90 -13.60 -3.99
C ALA A 160 13.12 -13.41 -4.89
N GLY A 161 13.48 -14.46 -5.62
CA GLY A 161 14.64 -14.51 -6.50
C GLY A 161 15.94 -14.83 -5.76
N THR A 162 15.95 -14.97 -4.43
CA THR A 162 17.22 -15.23 -3.72
C THR A 162 17.71 -16.67 -3.87
N THR A 163 16.83 -17.62 -4.20
CA THR A 163 17.15 -19.03 -4.47
C THR A 163 16.35 -19.55 -5.66
N THR A 164 16.73 -20.70 -6.19
CA THR A 164 15.94 -21.41 -7.23
C THR A 164 14.64 -21.99 -6.69
N THR A 165 14.56 -22.23 -5.38
CA THR A 165 13.34 -22.72 -4.69
C THR A 165 12.37 -21.60 -4.34
N ASN A 166 12.83 -20.35 -4.26
CA ASN A 166 11.99 -19.15 -4.12
C ASN A 166 12.34 -18.14 -5.22
N PRO A 167 12.04 -18.45 -6.50
CA PRO A 167 12.36 -17.56 -7.61
C PRO A 167 11.45 -16.31 -7.59
N LEU A 168 11.92 -15.24 -8.23
CA LEU A 168 11.04 -14.15 -8.64
C LEU A 168 10.41 -14.56 -9.96
N THR A 169 9.14 -14.94 -9.94
CA THR A 169 8.40 -15.30 -11.14
C THR A 169 7.98 -14.04 -11.89
N VAL A 170 8.48 -13.89 -13.12
CA VAL A 170 8.01 -12.91 -14.10
C VAL A 170 6.87 -13.56 -14.88
N GLN A 171 5.69 -12.96 -14.84
CA GLN A 171 4.46 -13.49 -15.43
C GLN A 171 3.64 -12.36 -16.07
N ASN A 172 2.91 -12.68 -17.14
CA ASN A 172 2.09 -11.72 -17.90
C ASN A 172 2.90 -10.51 -18.42
N ALA A 173 4.13 -10.77 -18.84
CA ALA A 173 5.07 -9.78 -19.37
C ALA A 173 5.85 -10.34 -20.55
N TRP A 174 6.08 -9.52 -21.57
CA TRP A 174 7.10 -9.82 -22.58
C TRP A 174 8.49 -9.65 -21.97
N THR A 175 9.40 -10.60 -22.18
CA THR A 175 10.74 -10.59 -21.58
C THR A 175 11.81 -10.84 -22.62
N TYR A 176 12.80 -9.96 -22.72
CA TYR A 176 14.01 -10.16 -23.52
C TYR A 176 15.14 -10.74 -22.68
N PHE A 177 15.87 -11.68 -23.26
CA PHE A 177 17.14 -12.18 -22.73
C PHE A 177 18.30 -11.37 -23.30
N MET A 178 19.24 -11.02 -22.42
CA MET A 178 20.38 -10.16 -22.74
C MET A 178 21.71 -10.83 -22.45
N SER A 179 22.71 -10.51 -23.26
CA SER A 179 24.13 -10.74 -22.98
C SER A 179 24.91 -9.43 -23.15
N PRO A 180 26.14 -9.33 -22.63
CA PRO A 180 27.01 -8.20 -22.91
C PRO A 180 27.23 -8.05 -24.42
N ALA A 181 27.22 -6.83 -24.94
CA ALA A 181 27.49 -6.56 -26.34
C ALA A 181 28.90 -7.03 -26.74
N SER A 182 29.06 -7.45 -28.00
CA SER A 182 30.35 -7.89 -28.54
C SER A 182 30.64 -7.17 -29.85
N PRO A 183 31.59 -6.21 -29.89
CA PRO A 183 32.42 -5.76 -28.78
C PRO A 183 31.67 -4.87 -27.77
N LEU A 184 32.16 -4.81 -26.53
CA LEU A 184 31.74 -3.80 -25.56
C LEU A 184 32.39 -2.45 -25.88
N PRO A 185 31.73 -1.31 -25.60
CA PRO A 185 32.39 0.00 -25.67
C PRO A 185 33.61 0.06 -24.74
N ALA A 186 34.64 0.79 -25.15
CA ALA A 186 35.90 0.88 -24.41
C ALA A 186 35.68 1.32 -22.95
N GLY A 187 36.34 0.65 -22.01
CA GLY A 187 36.23 0.93 -20.58
C GLY A 187 34.86 0.58 -19.96
N THR A 188 34.00 -0.17 -20.66
CA THR A 188 32.67 -0.56 -20.16
C THR A 188 32.68 -1.94 -19.54
N THR A 189 32.03 -2.09 -18.39
CA THR A 189 31.71 -3.38 -17.79
C THR A 189 30.20 -3.55 -17.64
N THR A 190 29.74 -4.79 -17.64
CA THR A 190 28.34 -5.15 -17.40
C THR A 190 28.25 -6.07 -16.21
N THR A 191 27.17 -5.96 -15.44
CA THR A 191 26.93 -6.80 -14.27
C THR A 191 25.48 -7.23 -14.26
N THR A 192 25.25 -8.53 -14.40
CA THR A 192 23.92 -9.12 -14.31
C THR A 192 23.40 -9.01 -12.89
N GLN A 193 22.20 -8.43 -12.72
CA GLN A 193 21.51 -8.31 -11.44
C GLN A 193 20.46 -9.40 -11.30
N ILE A 194 19.74 -9.69 -12.38
CA ILE A 194 18.68 -10.70 -12.42
C ILE A 194 18.91 -11.57 -13.66
N GLN A 195 18.82 -12.88 -13.48
CA GLN A 195 19.01 -13.86 -14.54
C GLN A 195 17.84 -14.83 -14.63
N GLY A 196 17.56 -15.31 -15.84
CA GLY A 196 16.52 -16.30 -16.12
C GLY A 196 16.99 -17.36 -17.12
N THR A 197 16.41 -18.55 -17.04
CA THR A 197 16.76 -19.68 -17.90
C THR A 197 15.85 -19.74 -19.12
N ALA A 198 16.43 -19.57 -20.31
CA ALA A 198 15.74 -19.70 -21.59
C ALA A 198 15.27 -21.14 -21.85
N SER A 199 14.41 -21.34 -22.85
CA SER A 199 13.90 -22.66 -23.22
C SER A 199 14.99 -23.62 -23.71
N THR A 200 16.13 -23.06 -24.16
CA THR A 200 17.34 -23.81 -24.54
C THR A 200 18.12 -24.36 -23.34
N GLY A 201 17.74 -24.02 -22.11
CA GLY A 201 18.48 -24.36 -20.89
C GLY A 201 19.62 -23.38 -20.56
N ALA A 202 19.94 -22.45 -21.45
CA ALA A 202 20.94 -21.42 -21.19
C ALA A 202 20.39 -20.32 -20.26
N THR A 203 21.24 -19.80 -19.38
CA THR A 203 20.90 -18.69 -18.47
C THR A 203 21.40 -17.37 -19.05
N TYR A 204 20.52 -16.37 -19.08
CA TYR A 204 20.82 -15.04 -19.60
C TYR A 204 20.38 -13.96 -18.61
N SER A 205 20.92 -12.75 -18.80
CA SER A 205 20.46 -11.60 -18.02
C SER A 205 19.06 -11.18 -18.46
N VAL A 206 18.25 -10.78 -17.48
CA VAL A 206 16.96 -10.09 -17.69
C VAL A 206 16.90 -8.75 -16.92
N ALA A 207 17.93 -8.47 -16.12
CA ALA A 207 18.27 -7.12 -15.68
C ALA A 207 19.77 -6.99 -15.44
N SER A 208 20.38 -5.93 -15.96
CA SER A 208 21.82 -5.67 -15.83
C SER A 208 22.10 -4.21 -15.53
N THR A 209 23.21 -3.95 -14.84
CA THR A 209 23.82 -2.62 -14.78
C THR A 209 25.01 -2.56 -15.73
N CYS A 210 25.22 -1.40 -16.35
CA CYS A 210 26.38 -1.10 -17.18
C CYS A 210 27.13 0.08 -16.59
N LEU A 211 28.44 -0.11 -16.38
CA LEU A 211 29.36 0.92 -15.91
C LEU A 211 30.24 1.33 -17.09
N PHE A 212 30.03 2.53 -17.62
CA PHE A 212 30.80 3.05 -18.74
C PHE A 212 31.94 3.92 -18.22
N GLY A 213 33.19 3.59 -18.55
CA GLY A 213 34.33 4.44 -18.26
C GLY A 213 34.28 5.76 -19.04
N ASN A 214 34.69 6.86 -18.40
CA ASN A 214 34.83 8.15 -19.05
C ASN A 214 36.14 8.20 -19.86
N THR A 215 36.06 7.90 -21.15
CA THR A 215 37.23 7.87 -22.05
C THR A 215 37.71 9.24 -22.50
N THR A 216 36.91 10.29 -22.25
CA THR A 216 37.21 11.68 -22.61
C THR A 216 36.76 12.62 -21.48
N PRO A 217 37.39 12.52 -20.30
CA PRO A 217 36.94 13.24 -19.11
C PRO A 217 37.19 14.74 -19.24
N LEU A 218 36.21 15.53 -18.79
CA LEU A 218 36.38 16.96 -18.54
C LEU A 218 36.78 17.18 -17.08
N ALA A 219 37.30 18.38 -16.77
CA ALA A 219 37.64 18.73 -15.40
C ALA A 219 36.40 18.67 -14.50
N GLY A 220 36.47 17.90 -13.41
CA GLY A 220 35.37 17.69 -12.48
C GLY A 220 34.43 16.53 -12.82
N ASP A 221 34.61 15.85 -13.96
CA ASP A 221 33.82 14.67 -14.30
C ASP A 221 34.14 13.48 -13.37
N SER A 222 33.12 12.66 -13.11
CA SER A 222 33.29 11.31 -12.60
C SER A 222 33.98 10.39 -13.61
N THR A 223 34.71 9.39 -13.09
CA THR A 223 35.43 8.40 -13.88
C THR A 223 34.52 7.45 -14.66
N SER A 224 33.24 7.40 -14.29
CA SER A 224 32.27 6.48 -14.87
C SER A 224 30.85 7.03 -14.80
N ARG A 225 29.97 6.49 -15.65
CA ARG A 225 28.51 6.65 -15.57
C ARG A 225 27.82 5.29 -15.55
N GLU A 226 26.61 5.25 -15.02
CA GLU A 226 25.88 4.01 -14.79
C GLU A 226 24.51 4.02 -15.47
N ILE A 227 24.16 2.90 -16.10
CA ILE A 227 22.80 2.61 -16.57
C ILE A 227 22.31 1.28 -15.98
N MET A 228 21.03 1.20 -15.61
CA MET A 228 20.34 -0.06 -15.37
C MET A 228 19.35 -0.35 -16.49
N ALA A 229 19.37 -1.58 -17.00
CA ALA A 229 18.41 -2.08 -17.98
C ALA A 229 17.63 -3.25 -17.37
N VAL A 230 16.32 -3.09 -17.25
CA VAL A 230 15.36 -4.16 -16.97
C VAL A 230 14.69 -4.53 -18.29
N SER A 231 14.67 -5.81 -18.65
CA SER A 231 14.26 -6.24 -19.99
C SER A 231 12.99 -7.08 -20.02
N PHE A 232 12.14 -6.97 -19.00
CA PHE A 232 10.78 -7.49 -19.00
C PHE A 232 9.78 -6.37 -18.77
N ASP A 233 8.57 -6.49 -19.34
CA ASP A 233 7.50 -5.51 -19.18
C ASP A 233 7.17 -5.30 -17.69
N ASN A 234 6.84 -4.05 -17.37
CA ASN A 234 6.42 -3.66 -16.04
C ASN A 234 5.04 -3.03 -16.06
N ASN A 235 4.23 -3.39 -15.08
CA ASN A 235 2.85 -2.91 -14.94
C ASN A 235 2.55 -2.78 -13.43
N PRO A 236 1.80 -1.74 -12.98
CA PRO A 236 1.53 -1.51 -11.57
C PRO A 236 0.81 -2.66 -10.85
N TYR A 237 0.22 -3.61 -11.59
CA TYR A 237 -0.53 -4.75 -11.05
C TYR A 237 0.25 -6.07 -11.05
N LEU A 238 1.48 -6.11 -11.59
CA LEU A 238 2.26 -7.35 -11.65
C LEU A 238 3.17 -7.51 -10.41
N MET A 239 3.18 -8.72 -9.84
CA MET A 239 3.92 -9.02 -8.61
C MET A 239 5.43 -8.78 -8.74
N HIS A 240 6.04 -9.12 -9.88
CA HIS A 240 7.46 -8.84 -10.10
C HIS A 240 7.74 -7.33 -10.17
N SER A 241 6.85 -6.55 -10.82
CA SER A 241 6.96 -5.10 -10.90
C SER A 241 6.86 -4.44 -9.52
N MET A 242 5.82 -4.78 -8.75
CA MET A 242 5.64 -4.26 -7.39
C MET A 242 6.86 -4.58 -6.51
N THR A 243 7.35 -5.81 -6.55
CA THR A 243 8.49 -6.26 -5.74
C THR A 243 9.78 -5.50 -6.09
N LEU A 244 10.07 -5.26 -7.36
CA LEU A 244 11.32 -4.64 -7.83
C LEU A 244 11.32 -3.11 -7.79
N SER A 245 10.15 -2.50 -7.91
CA SER A 245 9.98 -1.05 -8.13
C SER A 245 10.75 -0.19 -7.12
N TYR A 246 10.69 -0.53 -5.83
CA TYR A 246 11.45 0.19 -4.80
C TYR A 246 12.95 0.18 -5.05
N GLY A 247 13.53 -0.97 -5.40
CA GLY A 247 14.95 -1.10 -5.65
C GLY A 247 15.43 -0.32 -6.87
N LEU A 248 14.58 -0.17 -7.91
CA LEU A 248 14.88 0.68 -9.06
C LEU A 248 14.98 2.15 -8.66
N VAL A 249 13.98 2.66 -7.92
CA VAL A 249 13.99 4.03 -7.40
C VAL A 249 15.17 4.22 -6.46
N ASN A 250 15.37 3.31 -5.51
CA ASN A 250 16.48 3.37 -4.56
C ASN A 250 17.85 3.38 -5.25
N TRP A 251 18.03 2.58 -6.31
CA TRP A 251 19.28 2.56 -7.06
C TRP A 251 19.50 3.86 -7.83
N VAL A 252 18.48 4.36 -8.55
CA VAL A 252 18.64 5.59 -9.36
C VAL A 252 18.88 6.82 -8.48
N THR A 253 18.34 6.84 -7.27
CA THR A 253 18.53 7.93 -6.29
C THR A 253 19.68 7.69 -5.31
N ARG A 254 20.44 6.59 -5.46
CA ARG A 254 21.53 6.20 -4.53
C ARG A 254 21.09 6.05 -3.08
N GLY A 255 19.81 5.77 -2.86
CA GLY A 255 19.21 5.67 -1.54
C GLY A 255 19.06 6.99 -0.79
N LEU A 256 19.23 8.14 -1.47
CA LEU A 256 18.96 9.48 -0.95
C LEU A 256 17.83 10.13 -1.75
N PHE A 257 16.67 10.33 -1.13
CA PHE A 257 15.53 10.97 -1.79
C PHE A 257 14.54 11.57 -0.79
N VAL A 258 13.84 12.62 -1.22
CA VAL A 258 12.60 13.05 -0.55
C VAL A 258 11.55 11.96 -0.78
N GLY A 259 10.94 11.47 0.29
CA GLY A 259 10.06 10.31 0.27
C GLY A 259 10.42 9.29 1.34
N VAL A 260 9.59 8.25 1.48
CA VAL A 260 9.81 7.13 2.40
C VAL A 260 8.99 5.92 1.98
N ARG A 261 9.41 4.71 2.39
CA ARG A 261 8.55 3.52 2.34
C ARG A 261 8.27 2.98 3.74
N HIS A 262 7.05 2.50 3.93
CA HIS A 262 6.64 1.63 5.03
C HIS A 262 5.57 0.66 4.51
N ALA A 263 5.65 -0.62 4.88
CA ALA A 263 4.59 -1.57 4.65
C ALA A 263 3.55 -1.46 5.78
N TYR A 264 2.27 -1.51 5.43
CA TYR A 264 1.16 -1.32 6.37
C TYR A 264 0.16 -2.47 6.27
N MET A 265 -0.48 -2.79 7.39
CA MET A 265 -1.65 -3.67 7.47
C MET A 265 -2.47 -3.28 8.70
N ASP A 266 -3.70 -2.79 8.48
CA ASP A 266 -4.69 -2.49 9.52
C ASP A 266 -6.00 -3.21 9.17
N PRO A 267 -6.19 -4.46 9.64
CA PRO A 267 -7.45 -5.17 9.49
C PRO A 267 -8.45 -4.63 10.51
N GLN A 268 -9.54 -4.04 10.02
CA GLN A 268 -10.65 -3.53 10.81
C GLN A 268 -11.80 -4.52 10.71
N VAL A 269 -12.24 -5.04 11.84
CA VAL A 269 -13.35 -5.98 11.98
C VAL A 269 -14.53 -5.24 12.58
N ASP A 270 -15.57 -5.10 11.77
CA ASP A 270 -16.81 -4.42 12.14
C ASP A 270 -17.75 -5.37 12.90
N ASP A 271 -18.84 -4.82 13.42
CA ASP A 271 -19.96 -5.53 14.07
C ASP A 271 -19.65 -6.28 15.37
N ILE A 272 -18.51 -5.98 16.02
CA ILE A 272 -18.14 -6.64 17.28
C ILE A 272 -19.21 -6.36 18.35
N GLY A 273 -19.94 -7.40 18.74
CA GLY A 273 -20.99 -7.35 19.76
C GLY A 273 -22.37 -7.75 19.23
N ILE A 274 -22.65 -7.61 17.93
CA ILE A 274 -23.97 -7.91 17.35
C ILE A 274 -23.91 -9.09 16.36
N PRO A 275 -25.04 -9.74 16.05
CA PRO A 275 -25.09 -10.76 15.01
C PRO A 275 -25.05 -10.16 13.60
N ASP A 276 -24.39 -10.88 12.70
CA ASP A 276 -24.47 -10.65 11.25
C ASP A 276 -25.45 -11.67 10.66
N GLU A 277 -26.21 -11.29 9.64
CA GLU A 277 -26.90 -12.28 8.81
C GLU A 277 -25.87 -13.11 8.02
N ILE A 278 -26.22 -14.35 7.69
CA ILE A 278 -25.34 -15.29 7.00
C ILE A 278 -25.87 -15.62 5.60
N TYR A 279 -24.98 -15.44 4.62
CA TYR A 279 -25.24 -15.74 3.22
C TYR A 279 -25.79 -17.17 3.04
N PRO A 280 -26.85 -17.38 2.22
CA PRO A 280 -27.46 -16.44 1.28
C PRO A 280 -28.70 -15.72 1.83
N TYR A 281 -28.91 -15.70 3.15
CA TYR A 281 -30.11 -15.13 3.75
C TYR A 281 -29.80 -13.77 4.37
N ALA A 282 -30.73 -12.84 4.22
CA ALA A 282 -30.68 -11.53 4.85
C ALA A 282 -32.08 -11.14 5.32
N GLU A 283 -32.15 -10.26 6.31
CA GLU A 283 -33.40 -9.69 6.78
C GLU A 283 -33.67 -8.35 6.09
N SER A 284 -34.91 -8.14 5.66
CA SER A 284 -35.34 -6.83 5.15
C SER A 284 -35.66 -5.88 6.30
N LEU A 285 -35.72 -4.58 6.02
CA LEU A 285 -36.14 -3.54 6.97
C LEU A 285 -37.55 -3.76 7.58
N TYR A 286 -38.32 -4.73 7.08
CA TYR A 286 -39.64 -5.11 7.59
C TYR A 286 -39.61 -6.35 8.50
N GLY A 287 -38.43 -6.90 8.80
CA GLY A 287 -38.27 -8.12 9.58
C GLY A 287 -38.59 -9.40 8.80
N TYR A 288 -38.54 -9.34 7.46
CA TYR A 288 -38.74 -10.52 6.62
C TYR A 288 -37.43 -11.01 6.03
N TRP A 289 -37.13 -12.29 6.26
CA TRP A 289 -36.02 -13.00 5.66
C TRP A 289 -36.26 -13.25 4.16
N TYR A 290 -35.21 -13.06 3.37
CA TYR A 290 -35.19 -13.33 1.94
C TYR A 290 -33.86 -13.95 1.51
N ASN A 291 -33.86 -14.63 0.37
CA ASN A 291 -32.63 -15.14 -0.24
C ASN A 291 -32.03 -14.08 -1.17
N VAL A 292 -30.82 -13.61 -0.86
CA VAL A 292 -30.16 -12.51 -1.59
C VAL A 292 -29.87 -12.85 -3.05
N THR A 293 -29.70 -14.14 -3.37
CA THR A 293 -29.38 -14.58 -4.74
C THR A 293 -30.58 -14.53 -5.67
N THR A 294 -31.80 -14.67 -5.13
CA THR A 294 -33.05 -14.68 -5.91
C THR A 294 -33.92 -13.45 -5.66
N GLY A 295 -33.68 -12.72 -4.57
CA GLY A 295 -34.53 -11.64 -4.07
C GLY A 295 -35.88 -12.11 -3.50
N ALA A 296 -36.10 -13.42 -3.39
CA ALA A 296 -37.38 -13.96 -2.94
C ALA A 296 -37.46 -14.06 -1.41
N THR A 297 -38.54 -13.53 -0.84
CA THR A 297 -38.92 -13.77 0.56
C THR A 297 -39.01 -15.27 0.83
N THR A 298 -38.55 -15.70 1.99
CA THR A 298 -38.50 -17.12 2.36
C THR A 298 -39.91 -17.70 2.49
N SER A 299 -40.11 -18.90 1.93
CA SER A 299 -41.41 -19.58 1.84
C SER A 299 -41.74 -20.40 3.10
N THR A 300 -41.33 -19.91 4.28
CA THR A 300 -41.64 -20.51 5.58
C THR A 300 -43.13 -20.39 5.94
N SER A 301 -43.55 -21.03 7.04
CA SER A 301 -44.91 -20.89 7.58
C SER A 301 -44.83 -20.50 9.07
N PRO A 302 -45.01 -19.21 9.43
CA PRO A 302 -45.39 -18.08 8.57
C PRO A 302 -44.28 -17.65 7.58
N PRO A 303 -44.60 -17.02 6.43
CA PRO A 303 -43.61 -16.57 5.45
C PRO A 303 -42.66 -15.50 5.99
N GLY A 304 -41.45 -15.44 5.44
CA GLY A 304 -40.45 -14.44 5.79
C GLY A 304 -39.72 -14.69 7.11
N LEU A 305 -39.73 -15.93 7.62
CA LEU A 305 -38.87 -16.34 8.75
C LEU A 305 -37.55 -16.92 8.24
N CYS A 306 -36.55 -17.03 9.12
CA CYS A 306 -35.32 -17.74 8.81
C CYS A 306 -35.65 -19.19 8.37
N PRO A 307 -35.30 -19.61 7.15
CA PRO A 307 -35.65 -20.93 6.64
C PRO A 307 -34.80 -22.05 7.26
N LEU A 308 -33.76 -21.70 8.02
CA LEU A 308 -32.86 -22.64 8.67
C LEU A 308 -33.28 -23.00 10.10
N GLY A 309 -34.28 -22.31 10.67
CA GLY A 309 -34.82 -22.60 11.99
C GLY A 309 -35.27 -21.35 12.74
N ASP A 310 -36.00 -21.57 13.82
CA ASP A 310 -36.47 -20.51 14.72
C ASP A 310 -35.32 -19.94 15.57
N VAL A 311 -35.63 -18.88 16.33
CA VAL A 311 -34.70 -18.28 17.30
C VAL A 311 -34.30 -19.32 18.35
N SER A 312 -33.01 -19.57 18.46
CA SER A 312 -32.46 -20.46 19.46
C SER A 312 -32.53 -19.81 20.84
N PRO A 313 -33.12 -20.48 21.85
CA PRO A 313 -33.14 -19.97 23.22
C PRO A 313 -31.73 -19.93 23.84
N THR A 314 -30.77 -20.69 23.28
CA THR A 314 -29.40 -20.75 23.78
C THR A 314 -28.46 -19.73 23.16
N THR A 315 -28.89 -18.99 22.13
CA THR A 315 -28.08 -17.93 21.52
C THR A 315 -28.84 -16.62 21.37
N GLY A 316 -30.18 -16.65 21.34
CA GLY A 316 -31.02 -15.49 21.04
C GLY A 316 -31.09 -15.14 19.55
N MET A 317 -30.53 -15.99 18.68
CA MET A 317 -30.41 -15.76 17.24
C MET A 317 -31.09 -16.88 16.46
N THR A 318 -31.47 -16.60 15.22
CA THR A 318 -31.87 -17.64 14.26
C THR A 318 -30.64 -18.38 13.71
N ALA A 319 -30.86 -19.51 13.04
CA ALA A 319 -29.78 -20.23 12.35
C ALA A 319 -29.30 -19.53 11.06
N CYS A 320 -29.92 -18.41 10.69
CA CYS A 320 -29.52 -17.56 9.56
C CYS A 320 -28.58 -16.43 9.98
N GLU A 321 -28.21 -16.38 11.25
CA GLU A 321 -27.34 -15.36 11.83
C GLU A 321 -26.15 -16.01 12.52
N TYR A 322 -25.09 -15.24 12.69
CA TYR A 322 -23.98 -15.60 13.57
C TYR A 322 -23.53 -14.40 14.36
N ARG A 323 -23.26 -14.60 15.65
CA ARG A 323 -22.52 -13.66 16.51
C ARG A 323 -21.35 -14.41 17.11
N MET A 324 -20.17 -13.80 17.04
CA MET A 324 -18.98 -14.35 17.68
C MET A 324 -19.19 -14.57 19.18
N THR A 325 -18.50 -15.57 19.71
CA THR A 325 -18.55 -15.99 21.10
C THR A 325 -17.25 -15.65 21.83
N GLY A 326 -17.22 -15.79 23.16
CA GLY A 326 -15.96 -15.69 23.90
C GLY A 326 -14.87 -16.64 23.38
N ALA A 327 -15.25 -17.86 22.97
CA ALA A 327 -14.30 -18.81 22.40
C ALA A 327 -13.74 -18.35 21.02
N ASP A 328 -14.52 -17.63 20.22
CA ASP A 328 -14.02 -17.04 18.97
C ASP A 328 -13.04 -15.90 19.26
N PHE A 329 -13.35 -15.07 20.27
CA PHE A 329 -12.46 -14.00 20.74
C PHE A 329 -11.12 -14.57 21.21
N ASP A 330 -11.15 -15.59 22.09
CA ASP A 330 -9.96 -16.29 22.58
C ASP A 330 -9.13 -16.90 21.46
N ASN A 331 -9.77 -17.55 20.50
CA ASN A 331 -9.10 -18.11 19.33
C ASN A 331 -8.43 -17.04 18.48
N MET A 332 -9.07 -15.88 18.31
CA MET A 332 -8.53 -14.76 17.55
C MET A 332 -7.33 -14.13 18.26
N MET A 333 -7.38 -13.99 19.59
CA MET A 333 -6.23 -13.56 20.40
C MET A 333 -5.06 -14.53 20.25
N ALA A 334 -5.31 -15.84 20.44
CA ALA A 334 -4.28 -16.86 20.31
C ALA A 334 -3.67 -16.87 18.89
N TRP A 335 -4.47 -16.68 17.84
CA TRP A 335 -3.95 -16.52 16.48
C TRP A 335 -3.04 -15.29 16.37
N GLN A 336 -3.45 -14.14 16.92
CA GLN A 336 -2.68 -12.89 16.83
C GLN A 336 -1.33 -13.03 17.53
N ASP A 337 -1.33 -13.61 18.73
CA ASP A 337 -0.11 -13.89 19.50
C ASP A 337 0.84 -14.82 18.73
N ASN A 338 0.29 -15.90 18.15
CA ASN A 338 1.07 -16.82 17.33
C ASN A 338 1.66 -16.14 16.10
N VAL A 339 0.92 -15.26 15.44
CA VAL A 339 1.41 -14.47 14.31
C VAL A 339 2.50 -13.49 14.77
N ASN A 340 2.28 -12.74 15.85
CA ASN A 340 3.24 -11.78 16.35
C ASN A 340 4.55 -12.44 16.81
N ALA A 341 4.48 -13.61 17.45
CA ALA A 341 5.64 -14.34 17.93
C ALA A 341 6.34 -15.17 16.83
N GLY A 342 5.56 -15.76 15.91
CA GLY A 342 6.05 -16.77 14.95
C GLY A 342 6.29 -16.26 13.53
N THR A 343 5.70 -15.12 13.13
CA THR A 343 5.79 -14.62 11.76
C THR A 343 6.76 -13.45 11.66
N ALA A 344 7.84 -13.65 10.89
CA ALA A 344 8.76 -12.57 10.55
C ALA A 344 8.00 -11.34 10.02
N ASN A 345 8.35 -10.16 10.52
CA ASN A 345 7.79 -8.85 10.15
C ASN A 345 6.40 -8.50 10.66
N ALA A 346 5.68 -9.43 11.29
CA ALA A 346 4.31 -9.21 11.76
C ALA A 346 4.19 -8.99 13.27
N GLY A 347 5.31 -8.77 13.99
CA GLY A 347 5.32 -8.61 15.44
C GLY A 347 4.55 -7.39 15.98
N ALA A 348 4.16 -6.46 15.11
CA ALA A 348 3.35 -5.30 15.45
C ALA A 348 1.92 -5.37 14.88
N LEU A 349 1.54 -6.48 14.24
CA LEU A 349 0.20 -6.65 13.70
C LEU A 349 -0.82 -6.74 14.84
N LYS A 350 -1.85 -5.90 14.81
CA LYS A 350 -2.92 -5.91 15.81
C LYS A 350 -4.24 -5.54 15.16
N LEU A 351 -5.26 -6.39 15.33
CA LEU A 351 -6.59 -6.15 14.76
C LEU A 351 -7.25 -4.94 15.42
N THR A 352 -8.05 -4.23 14.63
CA THR A 352 -8.92 -3.16 15.08
C THR A 352 -10.35 -3.67 15.10
N PHE A 353 -11.00 -3.62 16.26
CA PHE A 353 -12.39 -4.02 16.49
C PHE A 353 -13.27 -2.76 16.53
N ALA A 354 -14.16 -2.64 15.55
CA ALA A 354 -15.22 -1.65 15.54
C ALA A 354 -16.46 -2.29 16.18
N PHE A 355 -16.90 -1.75 17.32
CA PHE A 355 -17.87 -2.44 18.19
C PHE A 355 -19.22 -1.72 18.31
N ASN A 356 -20.24 -2.54 18.54
CA ASN A 356 -21.64 -2.19 18.77
C ASN A 356 -22.06 -2.56 20.19
N GLY A 357 -22.19 -1.52 21.02
CA GLY A 357 -22.39 -1.61 22.45
C GLY A 357 -23.71 -2.25 22.86
N ALA A 358 -24.76 -2.13 22.03
CA ALA A 358 -26.06 -2.73 22.29
C ALA A 358 -25.98 -4.25 22.44
N GLY A 359 -24.99 -4.85 21.78
CA GLY A 359 -24.75 -6.28 21.73
C GLY A 359 -24.11 -6.89 22.98
N PHE A 360 -23.70 -6.10 23.97
CA PHE A 360 -23.05 -6.60 25.19
C PHE A 360 -24.04 -6.79 26.35
N ASP A 361 -23.60 -7.45 27.43
CA ASP A 361 -24.42 -7.66 28.62
C ASP A 361 -24.87 -6.31 29.22
N THR A 362 -26.06 -6.30 29.80
CA THR A 362 -26.60 -5.17 30.56
C THR A 362 -25.68 -4.69 31.68
N ALA A 363 -24.89 -5.59 32.29
CA ALA A 363 -23.89 -5.26 33.30
C ALA A 363 -22.79 -4.33 32.75
N ASP A 364 -22.50 -4.43 31.45
CA ASP A 364 -21.51 -3.64 30.74
C ASP A 364 -22.14 -2.49 29.93
N GLY A 365 -23.45 -2.27 30.06
CA GLY A 365 -24.20 -1.17 29.45
C GLY A 365 -24.83 -1.48 28.08
N GLY A 366 -24.83 -2.74 27.65
CA GLY A 366 -25.59 -3.16 26.47
C GLY A 366 -27.09 -3.36 26.76
N LEU A 367 -27.84 -3.83 25.76
CA LEU A 367 -29.30 -3.95 25.85
C LEU A 367 -29.78 -5.32 26.36
N GLY A 368 -28.93 -6.34 26.35
CA GLY A 368 -29.34 -7.69 26.72
C GLY A 368 -28.26 -8.74 26.49
N ASN A 369 -28.47 -9.90 27.12
CA ASN A 369 -27.50 -10.98 27.05
C ASN A 369 -27.69 -11.79 25.76
N TYR A 370 -26.57 -12.23 25.17
CA TYR A 370 -26.52 -13.20 24.08
C TYR A 370 -25.84 -14.46 24.63
N PRO A 371 -26.59 -15.44 25.17
CA PRO A 371 -28.04 -15.65 25.05
C PRO A 371 -28.96 -14.87 25.99
N PRO A 372 -30.30 -14.81 25.68
CA PRO A 372 -31.29 -14.09 26.48
C PRO A 372 -31.40 -14.51 27.95
N SER A 373 -30.84 -15.66 28.30
CA SER A 373 -30.67 -16.12 29.67
C SER A 373 -29.32 -16.81 29.83
N GLY A 374 -28.61 -16.54 30.92
CA GLY A 374 -27.26 -17.06 31.16
C GLY A 374 -26.21 -15.97 31.01
N THR A 375 -24.95 -16.40 30.94
CA THR A 375 -23.79 -15.52 30.80
C THR A 375 -23.48 -15.30 29.33
N ASP A 376 -23.37 -14.03 28.90
CA ASP A 376 -22.76 -13.73 27.60
C ASP A 376 -21.25 -13.98 27.68
N SER A 377 -20.82 -15.04 27.00
CA SER A 377 -19.40 -15.44 26.99
C SER A 377 -18.53 -14.41 26.29
N LEU A 378 -19.06 -13.68 25.29
CA LEU A 378 -18.30 -12.65 24.61
C LEU A 378 -18.03 -11.47 25.56
N SER A 379 -19.06 -10.96 26.24
CA SER A 379 -18.90 -9.90 27.25
C SER A 379 -17.89 -10.30 28.33
N THR A 380 -17.94 -11.56 28.79
CA THR A 380 -17.00 -12.08 29.79
C THR A 380 -15.55 -12.04 29.30
N GLU A 381 -15.29 -12.56 28.10
CA GLU A 381 -13.92 -12.59 27.55
C GLU A 381 -13.41 -11.21 27.14
N VAL A 382 -14.28 -10.35 26.60
CA VAL A 382 -13.94 -8.96 26.30
C VAL A 382 -13.58 -8.20 27.58
N ASN A 383 -14.35 -8.33 28.65
CA ASN A 383 -14.03 -7.69 29.93
C ASN A 383 -12.67 -8.15 30.49
N ALA A 384 -12.32 -9.41 30.29
CA ALA A 384 -11.05 -9.95 30.77
C ALA A 384 -9.85 -9.54 29.91
N ASN A 385 -10.04 -9.36 28.61
CA ASN A 385 -8.94 -9.35 27.63
C ASN A 385 -9.03 -8.23 26.58
N GLU A 386 -9.83 -7.18 26.79
CA GLU A 386 -10.02 -6.08 25.82
C GLU A 386 -8.70 -5.48 25.30
N PHE A 387 -7.67 -5.41 26.15
CA PHE A 387 -6.37 -4.82 25.82
C PHE A 387 -5.66 -5.56 24.67
N GLU A 388 -6.11 -6.75 24.28
CA GLU A 388 -5.55 -7.51 23.17
C GLU A 388 -5.91 -6.98 21.77
N PHE A 389 -6.89 -6.09 21.66
CA PHE A 389 -7.26 -5.46 20.39
C PHE A 389 -7.24 -3.94 20.45
N LYS A 390 -7.35 -3.29 19.30
CA LYS A 390 -7.61 -1.84 19.23
C LYS A 390 -9.11 -1.65 19.13
N TRP A 391 -9.68 -0.64 19.77
CA TRP A 391 -11.13 -0.45 19.78
C TRP A 391 -11.53 0.90 19.17
N ILE A 392 -12.54 0.87 18.32
CA ILE A 392 -13.16 2.07 17.74
C ILE A 392 -14.68 1.90 17.76
N THR A 393 -15.43 3.00 17.75
CA THR A 393 -16.89 2.89 17.75
C THR A 393 -17.40 2.47 16.38
N HIS A 394 -18.40 1.58 16.38
CA HIS A 394 -19.24 1.27 15.24
C HIS A 394 -20.70 1.68 15.48
N THR A 395 -20.93 2.70 16.31
CA THR A 395 -22.23 3.09 16.92
C THR A 395 -22.78 2.07 17.90
N TYR A 396 -23.91 2.33 18.55
CA TYR A 396 -24.42 1.51 19.64
C TYR A 396 -25.20 0.30 19.13
N ASP A 397 -26.24 0.54 18.33
CA ASP A 397 -27.14 -0.50 17.83
C ASP A 397 -27.08 -0.70 16.30
N HIS A 398 -26.05 -0.12 15.66
CA HIS A 398 -25.83 -0.19 14.21
C HIS A 398 -26.93 0.51 13.38
N ALA A 399 -27.59 1.53 13.95
CA ALA A 399 -28.51 2.38 13.19
C ALA A 399 -27.80 3.09 12.02
N LEU A 400 -28.38 2.99 10.81
CA LEU A 400 -27.91 3.76 9.65
C LEU A 400 -27.91 5.26 9.94
N LEU A 401 -26.79 5.92 9.64
CA LEU A 401 -26.56 7.32 9.95
C LEU A 401 -26.99 8.26 8.81
N GLU A 402 -28.00 7.85 8.04
CA GLU A 402 -28.61 8.64 6.99
C GLU A 402 -30.10 8.35 6.82
N PRO A 403 -30.86 9.21 6.11
CA PRO A 403 -32.25 8.95 5.83
C PRO A 403 -32.44 7.74 4.91
N ILE A 404 -33.31 6.82 5.32
CA ILE A 404 -33.75 5.68 4.51
C ILE A 404 -35.10 6.02 3.90
N GLN A 405 -35.33 5.64 2.64
CA GLN A 405 -36.58 5.99 1.95
C GLN A 405 -37.72 5.00 2.20
N ASN A 406 -37.42 3.74 2.53
CA ASN A 406 -38.43 2.67 2.57
C ASN A 406 -38.12 1.62 3.65
N PRO A 407 -38.76 1.68 4.84
CA PRO A 407 -39.68 2.74 5.28
C PRO A 407 -38.94 4.09 5.49
N PRO A 408 -39.64 5.23 5.36
CA PRO A 408 -39.01 6.53 5.55
C PRO A 408 -38.60 6.73 7.02
N ILE A 409 -37.30 6.63 7.29
CA ILE A 409 -36.71 6.89 8.60
C ILE A 409 -35.73 8.04 8.42
N THR A 410 -35.86 9.08 9.24
CA THR A 410 -34.91 10.20 9.26
C THR A 410 -34.16 10.18 10.57
N ILE A 411 -32.87 9.87 10.51
CA ILE A 411 -32.02 9.99 11.69
C ILE A 411 -31.76 11.46 12.02
N THR A 412 -31.87 11.79 13.31
CA THR A 412 -31.65 13.15 13.84
C THR A 412 -30.26 13.28 14.48
N PRO A 413 -29.68 14.49 14.56
CA PRO A 413 -28.42 14.72 15.29
C PRO A 413 -28.42 14.21 16.73
N SER A 414 -29.56 14.28 17.41
CA SER A 414 -29.72 13.76 18.77
C SER A 414 -29.62 12.24 18.83
N GLN A 415 -30.20 11.53 17.85
CA GLN A 415 -30.08 10.08 17.75
C GLN A 415 -28.65 9.67 17.44
N VAL A 416 -27.98 10.32 16.48
CA VAL A 416 -26.55 10.08 16.21
C VAL A 416 -25.70 10.31 17.47
N THR A 417 -25.98 11.39 18.22
CA THR A 417 -25.25 11.66 19.46
C THR A 417 -25.53 10.58 20.52
N THR A 418 -26.76 10.09 20.61
CA THR A 418 -27.16 9.03 21.54
C THR A 418 -26.46 7.71 21.21
N GLU A 419 -26.39 7.35 19.92
CA GLU A 419 -25.63 6.20 19.44
C GLU A 419 -24.16 6.26 19.91
N LEU A 420 -23.51 7.41 19.75
CA LEU A 420 -22.12 7.58 20.16
C LEU A 420 -21.94 7.57 21.68
N GLN A 421 -22.83 8.23 22.41
CA GLN A 421 -22.78 8.32 23.88
C GLN A 421 -22.99 6.96 24.53
N ASN A 422 -23.99 6.20 24.08
CA ASN A 422 -24.28 4.87 24.59
C ASN A 422 -23.11 3.92 24.28
N ASN A 423 -22.57 3.96 23.06
CA ASN A 423 -21.43 3.10 22.71
C ASN A 423 -20.18 3.41 23.53
N ASN A 424 -19.91 4.69 23.76
CA ASN A 424 -18.80 5.11 24.61
C ASN A 424 -19.04 4.75 26.09
N ALA A 425 -20.28 4.77 26.57
CA ALA A 425 -20.60 4.31 27.92
C ALA A 425 -20.24 2.82 28.09
N VAL A 426 -20.52 1.98 27.10
CA VAL A 426 -20.11 0.56 27.10
C VAL A 426 -18.59 0.41 27.16
N ALA A 427 -17.85 1.13 26.31
CA ALA A 427 -16.38 1.11 26.38
C ALA A 427 -15.84 1.59 27.75
N GLN A 428 -16.51 2.54 28.41
CA GLN A 428 -16.15 2.99 29.75
C GLN A 428 -16.47 1.96 30.84
N SER A 429 -17.57 1.22 30.69
CA SER A 429 -17.94 0.13 31.62
C SER A 429 -16.91 -1.00 31.60
N PHE A 430 -16.50 -1.45 30.40
CA PHE A 430 -15.42 -2.42 30.26
C PHE A 430 -14.04 -1.85 30.62
N GLY A 431 -13.86 -0.53 30.46
CA GLY A 431 -12.58 0.14 30.72
C GLY A 431 -11.56 0.01 29.57
N PHE A 432 -12.02 0.01 28.31
CA PHE A 432 -11.17 -0.23 27.14
C PHE A 432 -9.92 0.67 27.08
N GLU A 433 -8.74 0.09 27.30
CA GLU A 433 -7.44 0.78 27.33
C GLU A 433 -7.04 1.32 25.96
N LYS A 434 -7.44 0.62 24.89
CA LYS A 434 -7.06 0.92 23.49
C LYS A 434 -8.23 1.46 22.67
N TYR A 435 -9.21 2.07 23.33
CA TYR A 435 -10.34 2.72 22.69
C TYR A 435 -10.03 4.17 22.29
N ASN A 436 -10.31 4.51 21.03
CA ASN A 436 -10.24 5.89 20.56
C ASN A 436 -11.62 6.40 20.12
N LYS A 437 -12.19 7.31 20.90
CA LYS A 437 -13.50 7.94 20.62
C LYS A 437 -13.50 8.99 19.51
N THR A 438 -12.33 9.42 19.01
CA THR A 438 -12.25 10.47 17.97
C THR A 438 -12.34 9.91 16.55
N VAL A 439 -12.45 8.59 16.42
CA VAL A 439 -12.50 7.90 15.14
C VAL A 439 -13.68 6.94 15.08
N ILE A 440 -14.20 6.68 13.88
CA ILE A 440 -15.39 5.86 13.68
C ILE A 440 -15.32 5.06 12.38
N VAL A 441 -15.88 3.84 12.42
CA VAL A 441 -16.47 3.20 11.24
C VAL A 441 -17.96 3.43 11.34
N THR A 442 -18.58 4.07 10.35
CA THR A 442 -20.04 4.29 10.37
C THR A 442 -20.76 3.02 9.90
N PRO A 443 -21.91 2.66 10.48
CA PRO A 443 -22.74 1.53 10.04
C PRO A 443 -22.95 1.54 8.53
N GLU A 444 -22.57 0.46 7.85
CA GLU A 444 -22.61 0.33 6.38
C GLU A 444 -21.97 1.50 5.59
N ILE A 445 -21.02 2.22 6.17
CA ILE A 445 -20.41 3.42 5.56
C ILE A 445 -21.48 4.51 5.27
N SER A 446 -22.56 4.54 6.04
CA SER A 446 -23.66 5.50 5.91
C SER A 446 -23.33 6.89 6.47
N GLY A 447 -24.10 7.89 6.05
CA GLY A 447 -24.04 9.24 6.64
C GLY A 447 -22.90 10.13 6.15
N LEU A 448 -22.02 9.64 5.25
CA LEU A 448 -20.89 10.41 4.70
C LEU A 448 -21.30 11.66 3.90
N TYR A 449 -22.57 11.76 3.53
CA TYR A 449 -23.13 12.86 2.76
C TYR A 449 -24.21 13.64 3.51
N TYR A 450 -24.52 13.25 4.75
CA TYR A 450 -25.65 13.76 5.49
C TYR A 450 -25.19 14.76 6.56
N ALA A 451 -25.39 16.05 6.27
CA ALA A 451 -24.90 17.15 7.12
C ALA A 451 -25.33 17.07 8.60
N PRO A 452 -26.58 16.67 8.95
CA PRO A 452 -26.98 16.48 10.34
C PRO A 452 -26.12 15.43 11.08
N THR A 453 -25.83 14.29 10.43
CA THR A 453 -24.93 13.27 10.98
C THR A 453 -23.52 13.81 11.14
N LEU A 454 -22.93 14.36 10.08
CA LEU A 454 -21.55 14.87 10.12
C LEU A 454 -21.38 16.00 11.15
N GLY A 455 -22.40 16.83 11.37
CA GLY A 455 -22.41 17.83 12.43
C GLY A 455 -22.43 17.22 13.83
N ALA A 456 -23.22 16.16 14.04
CA ALA A 456 -23.28 15.42 15.30
C ALA A 456 -21.96 14.67 15.60
N LEU A 457 -21.39 13.96 14.61
CA LEU A 457 -20.09 13.29 14.73
C LEU A 457 -19.01 14.29 15.17
N GLN A 458 -18.90 15.43 14.47
CA GLN A 458 -17.94 16.47 14.82
C GLN A 458 -18.17 17.01 16.24
N SER A 459 -19.42 17.31 16.60
CA SER A 459 -19.77 17.86 17.92
C SER A 459 -19.45 16.90 19.06
N TYR A 460 -19.53 15.60 18.82
CA TYR A 460 -19.12 14.56 19.76
C TYR A 460 -17.59 14.44 19.92
N GLY A 461 -16.83 14.88 18.91
CA GLY A 461 -15.36 14.87 18.89
C GLY A 461 -14.75 13.92 17.85
N ILE A 462 -15.55 13.32 16.97
CA ILE A 462 -15.05 12.53 15.85
C ILE A 462 -14.46 13.47 14.79
N ASN A 463 -13.26 13.15 14.34
CA ASN A 463 -12.53 13.94 13.34
C ASN A 463 -11.93 13.09 12.22
N VAL A 464 -11.87 11.77 12.36
CA VAL A 464 -11.45 10.84 11.31
C VAL A 464 -12.48 9.72 11.18
N LEU A 465 -12.83 9.36 9.96
CA LEU A 465 -13.66 8.19 9.67
C LEU A 465 -13.13 7.45 8.45
N VAL A 466 -13.60 6.23 8.23
CA VAL A 466 -13.31 5.49 7.01
C VAL A 466 -14.37 5.71 5.92
N SER A 467 -13.95 5.74 4.67
CA SER A 467 -14.83 5.69 3.49
C SER A 467 -14.61 4.39 2.72
N ASP A 468 -15.52 4.02 1.82
CA ASP A 468 -15.36 2.83 0.98
C ASP A 468 -14.57 3.16 -0.30
N SER A 469 -13.43 2.50 -0.51
CA SER A 469 -12.61 2.74 -1.70
C SER A 469 -13.22 2.20 -3.00
N SER A 470 -14.21 1.31 -2.95
CA SER A 470 -14.99 0.88 -4.11
C SER A 470 -16.09 1.86 -4.50
N LYS A 471 -16.45 2.77 -3.59
CA LYS A 471 -17.41 3.86 -3.80
C LYS A 471 -16.77 5.22 -3.46
N PRO A 472 -15.75 5.66 -4.21
CA PRO A 472 -15.05 6.90 -3.90
C PRO A 472 -16.02 8.09 -3.82
N THR A 473 -15.82 8.94 -2.82
CA THR A 473 -16.68 10.09 -2.54
C THR A 473 -16.13 11.38 -3.22
N PRO A 474 -16.88 12.48 -3.36
CA PRO A 474 -16.43 13.74 -3.99
C PRO A 474 -15.28 14.43 -3.25
N PRO A 475 -14.35 15.09 -3.95
CA PRO A 475 -13.34 15.93 -3.29
C PRO A 475 -13.97 17.14 -2.60
N VAL A 476 -13.25 17.71 -1.62
CA VAL A 476 -13.65 18.97 -0.97
C VAL A 476 -13.82 20.10 -1.99
N GLY A 477 -14.81 20.97 -1.77
CA GLY A 477 -15.13 22.07 -2.67
C GLY A 477 -16.02 21.69 -3.85
N THR A 478 -16.39 20.40 -3.99
CA THR A 478 -17.39 19.98 -4.98
C THR A 478 -18.77 20.52 -4.62
N ALA A 479 -19.35 21.33 -5.50
CA ALA A 479 -20.67 21.92 -5.28
C ALA A 479 -21.74 20.84 -5.08
N GLY A 480 -22.47 20.92 -3.96
CA GLY A 480 -23.57 20.00 -3.64
C GLY A 480 -23.18 18.57 -3.27
N CYS A 481 -21.88 18.22 -3.29
CA CYS A 481 -21.40 16.90 -2.86
C CYS A 481 -22.16 15.69 -3.45
N PRO A 482 -22.35 15.62 -4.78
CA PRO A 482 -23.16 14.55 -5.35
C PRO A 482 -22.48 13.18 -5.19
N THR A 483 -23.25 12.16 -4.86
CA THR A 483 -22.73 10.80 -4.59
C THR A 483 -22.10 10.12 -5.81
N ASN A 484 -22.32 10.63 -7.02
CA ASN A 484 -21.64 10.21 -8.24
C ASN A 484 -21.26 11.42 -9.11
N ASN A 485 -20.33 11.22 -10.05
CA ASN A 485 -19.89 12.25 -11.00
C ASN A 485 -20.51 12.00 -12.39
N ASN A 486 -21.83 12.24 -12.52
CA ASN A 486 -22.58 12.01 -13.77
C ASN A 486 -22.41 10.59 -14.33
N GLY A 487 -22.48 9.58 -13.44
CA GLY A 487 -22.27 8.18 -13.80
C GLY A 487 -20.80 7.72 -13.87
N VAL A 488 -19.83 8.62 -13.66
CA VAL A 488 -18.42 8.27 -13.47
C VAL A 488 -18.12 8.18 -11.97
N ALA A 489 -17.35 7.17 -11.56
CA ALA A 489 -16.88 7.07 -10.18
C ALA A 489 -15.91 8.23 -9.87
N TRP A 490 -15.97 8.77 -8.65
CA TRP A 490 -14.96 9.73 -8.20
C TRP A 490 -13.59 9.05 -8.14
N SER A 491 -12.51 9.85 -8.24
CA SER A 491 -11.17 9.32 -8.02
C SER A 491 -10.89 9.15 -6.53
N LEU A 492 -10.14 8.10 -6.18
CA LEU A 492 -9.56 8.00 -4.85
C LEU A 492 -8.57 9.16 -4.60
N PRO A 493 -8.42 9.62 -3.34
CA PRO A 493 -7.32 10.50 -3.00
C PRO A 493 -5.97 9.82 -3.30
N PRO A 494 -4.87 10.61 -3.43
CA PRO A 494 -3.55 10.07 -3.72
C PRO A 494 -3.15 8.92 -2.78
N PHE A 495 -2.24 8.04 -3.23
CA PHE A 495 -1.73 6.95 -2.40
C PHE A 495 -1.24 7.45 -1.04
N ASN A 496 -1.57 6.69 0.01
CA ASN A 496 -1.25 7.01 1.40
C ASN A 496 -1.85 8.32 1.93
N ALA A 497 -2.75 8.96 1.18
CA ALA A 497 -3.49 10.14 1.61
C ALA A 497 -4.98 9.81 1.81
N GLY A 498 -5.62 10.65 2.60
CA GLY A 498 -7.07 10.72 2.73
C GLY A 498 -7.56 12.04 2.14
N LYS A 499 -8.72 12.49 2.59
CA LYS A 499 -9.26 13.79 2.17
C LYS A 499 -10.19 14.34 3.23
N TYR A 500 -10.39 15.66 3.20
CA TYR A 500 -11.46 16.27 3.97
C TYR A 500 -12.82 15.90 3.38
N ASN A 501 -13.80 15.63 4.24
CA ASN A 501 -15.16 15.36 3.83
C ASN A 501 -15.75 16.59 3.14
N CYS A 502 -16.44 16.36 2.02
CA CYS A 502 -16.86 17.45 1.15
C CYS A 502 -18.01 18.29 1.75
N VAL A 503 -18.80 17.72 2.67
CA VAL A 503 -19.92 18.38 3.36
C VAL A 503 -19.44 19.06 4.65
N ASN A 504 -18.62 18.38 5.47
CA ASN A 504 -18.03 18.92 6.69
C ASN A 504 -16.51 18.72 6.72
N GLN A 505 -15.76 19.79 6.40
CA GLN A 505 -14.31 19.74 6.25
C GLN A 505 -13.53 19.56 7.57
N ASN A 506 -14.21 19.56 8.72
CA ASN A 506 -13.59 19.20 10.00
C ASN A 506 -13.46 17.68 10.18
N ILE A 507 -14.09 16.89 9.32
CA ILE A 507 -13.97 15.44 9.27
C ILE A 507 -13.03 15.05 8.14
N PHE A 508 -12.12 14.12 8.44
CA PHE A 508 -11.17 13.57 7.48
C PHE A 508 -11.51 12.11 7.16
N GLU A 509 -11.63 11.80 5.87
CA GLU A 509 -11.96 10.48 5.36
C GLU A 509 -10.68 9.72 4.96
N ILE A 510 -10.55 8.51 5.48
CA ILE A 510 -9.54 7.53 5.07
C ILE A 510 -10.23 6.46 4.23
N PRO A 511 -9.90 6.33 2.93
CA PRO A 511 -10.45 5.22 2.15
C PRO A 511 -9.99 3.89 2.72
N ARG A 512 -10.93 2.95 2.87
CA ARG A 512 -10.75 1.59 3.35
C ARG A 512 -11.03 0.62 2.21
N TYR A 513 -10.22 -0.42 2.08
CA TYR A 513 -10.42 -1.46 1.06
C TYR A 513 -11.53 -2.41 1.49
N PRO A 514 -12.64 -2.52 0.73
CA PRO A 514 -13.49 -3.68 0.88
C PRO A 514 -12.71 -4.91 0.43
N THR A 515 -12.90 -6.01 1.13
CA THR A 515 -12.27 -7.27 0.76
C THR A 515 -13.34 -8.21 0.22
N ALA A 516 -12.91 -9.19 -0.56
CA ALA A 516 -13.80 -10.25 -1.03
C ALA A 516 -13.93 -11.38 0.02
N LEU A 517 -13.53 -11.16 1.28
CA LEU A 517 -14.02 -11.89 2.44
C LEU A 517 -15.22 -11.10 2.98
N PHE A 518 -16.41 -11.50 2.55
CA PHE A 518 -17.63 -10.72 2.71
C PHE A 518 -18.08 -10.64 4.19
N TYR A 519 -18.99 -9.70 4.48
CA TYR A 519 -19.41 -9.40 5.85
C TYR A 519 -20.24 -10.51 6.51
N ASN A 520 -20.95 -11.28 5.69
CA ASN A 520 -22.00 -12.22 6.03
C ASN A 520 -21.56 -13.67 5.82
N VAL A 521 -20.27 -13.97 6.01
CA VAL A 521 -19.72 -15.33 5.87
C VAL A 521 -18.87 -15.71 7.08
N SER A 522 -19.21 -16.85 7.66
CA SER A 522 -18.62 -17.40 8.88
C SER A 522 -17.94 -18.77 8.66
N GLN A 523 -18.19 -19.42 7.53
CA GLN A 523 -17.66 -20.73 7.18
C GLN A 523 -17.12 -20.80 5.74
N PRO A 524 -16.19 -21.74 5.45
CA PRO A 524 -15.63 -21.89 4.11
C PRO A 524 -16.66 -22.08 2.99
N SER A 525 -17.73 -22.84 3.26
CA SER A 525 -18.80 -23.08 2.28
C SER A 525 -19.60 -21.82 1.95
N GLU A 526 -19.82 -20.96 2.94
CA GLU A 526 -20.56 -19.70 2.79
C GLU A 526 -19.74 -18.73 1.92
N TRP A 527 -18.45 -18.58 2.24
CA TRP A 527 -17.54 -17.74 1.48
C TRP A 527 -17.38 -18.21 0.02
N VAL A 528 -17.23 -19.51 -0.20
CA VAL A 528 -17.19 -20.09 -1.56
C VAL A 528 -18.48 -19.83 -2.33
N ALA A 529 -19.64 -20.00 -1.69
CA ALA A 529 -20.93 -19.82 -2.33
C ALA A 529 -21.15 -18.36 -2.77
N GLU A 530 -20.81 -17.40 -1.90
CA GLU A 530 -20.96 -15.99 -2.24
C GLU A 530 -19.90 -15.51 -3.24
N TYR A 531 -18.64 -15.95 -3.10
CA TYR A 531 -17.61 -15.61 -4.07
C TYR A 531 -17.97 -16.13 -5.48
N ASN A 532 -18.55 -17.33 -5.59
CA ASN A 532 -19.00 -17.87 -6.87
C ASN A 532 -20.31 -17.22 -7.36
N TYR A 533 -21.15 -16.69 -6.48
CA TYR A 533 -22.27 -15.86 -6.88
C TYR A 533 -21.81 -14.60 -7.60
N PHE A 534 -20.69 -14.00 -7.19
CA PHE A 534 -20.10 -12.88 -7.92
C PHE A 534 -19.24 -13.31 -9.11
N TYR A 535 -18.34 -14.27 -8.95
CA TYR A 535 -17.23 -14.52 -9.90
C TYR A 535 -17.17 -15.94 -10.47
N GLY A 536 -18.08 -16.83 -10.06
CA GLY A 536 -18.13 -18.22 -10.51
C GLY A 536 -18.60 -18.35 -11.96
N ALA A 537 -18.69 -19.59 -12.46
CA ALA A 537 -19.06 -19.88 -13.85
C ALA A 537 -20.40 -19.26 -14.25
N ASN A 538 -21.33 -19.17 -13.30
CA ASN A 538 -22.67 -18.61 -13.47
C ASN A 538 -22.90 -17.37 -12.59
N GLY A 539 -21.83 -16.73 -12.11
CA GLY A 539 -21.90 -15.56 -11.26
C GLY A 539 -22.28 -14.28 -12.02
N ILE A 540 -22.30 -13.15 -11.30
CA ILE A 540 -22.58 -11.82 -11.86
C ILE A 540 -21.51 -11.40 -12.90
N ASP A 541 -20.24 -11.68 -12.63
CA ASP A 541 -19.12 -11.53 -13.55
C ASP A 541 -18.48 -12.90 -13.84
N PRO A 542 -19.10 -13.70 -14.73
CA PRO A 542 -18.59 -15.03 -15.06
C PRO A 542 -17.29 -14.97 -15.88
N THR A 543 -16.95 -13.81 -16.45
CA THR A 543 -15.73 -13.64 -17.26
C THR A 543 -14.47 -13.52 -16.41
N ARG A 544 -14.63 -13.28 -15.10
CA ARG A 544 -13.52 -13.20 -14.16
C ARG A 544 -12.69 -14.48 -14.13
N TRP A 545 -13.34 -15.64 -14.01
CA TRP A 545 -12.68 -16.95 -13.92
C TRP A 545 -13.19 -17.98 -14.93
N GLY A 546 -14.46 -17.89 -15.36
CA GLY A 546 -15.12 -18.86 -16.23
C GLY A 546 -15.44 -20.23 -15.58
N VAL A 547 -15.07 -20.43 -14.31
CA VAL A 547 -15.33 -21.65 -13.53
C VAL A 547 -15.61 -21.29 -12.07
N ASP A 548 -16.36 -22.13 -11.35
CA ASP A 548 -16.53 -21.99 -9.91
C ASP A 548 -15.21 -22.26 -9.19
N GLN A 549 -14.92 -21.44 -8.18
CA GLN A 549 -13.71 -21.51 -7.37
C GLN A 549 -13.94 -22.37 -6.12
N THR A 550 -12.91 -23.12 -5.74
CA THR A 550 -12.83 -23.83 -4.45
C THR A 550 -12.38 -22.89 -3.33
N TYR A 551 -12.55 -23.29 -2.07
CA TYR A 551 -12.09 -22.49 -0.92
C TYR A 551 -10.61 -22.10 -1.02
N ALA A 552 -9.74 -23.05 -1.38
CA ALA A 552 -8.31 -22.77 -1.54
C ALA A 552 -8.03 -21.75 -2.65
N GLN A 553 -8.80 -21.77 -3.75
CA GLN A 553 -8.67 -20.78 -4.83
C GLN A 553 -9.21 -19.42 -4.42
N VAL A 554 -10.36 -19.36 -3.74
CA VAL A 554 -10.91 -18.11 -3.17
C VAL A 554 -9.87 -17.47 -2.25
N LEU A 555 -9.34 -18.25 -1.29
CA LEU A 555 -8.29 -17.81 -0.39
C LEU A 555 -7.05 -17.28 -1.14
N ASP A 556 -6.62 -17.98 -2.19
CA ASP A 556 -5.48 -17.59 -3.02
C ASP A 556 -5.73 -16.25 -3.75
N HIS A 557 -6.89 -16.10 -4.42
CA HIS A 557 -7.26 -14.90 -5.17
C HIS A 557 -7.40 -13.66 -4.26
N VAL A 558 -8.05 -13.82 -3.11
CA VAL A 558 -8.25 -12.69 -2.18
C VAL A 558 -6.92 -12.32 -1.53
N SER A 559 -6.10 -13.29 -1.13
CA SER A 559 -4.77 -13.00 -0.57
C SER A 559 -3.80 -12.40 -1.59
N ASP A 560 -3.90 -12.72 -2.89
CA ASP A 560 -3.14 -12.06 -3.96
C ASP A 560 -3.47 -10.57 -4.09
N THR A 561 -4.74 -10.23 -3.93
CA THR A 561 -5.17 -8.83 -3.92
C THR A 561 -4.60 -8.10 -2.71
N LEU A 562 -4.74 -8.67 -1.50
CA LEU A 562 -4.30 -8.00 -0.28
C LEU A 562 -2.78 -7.86 -0.17
N VAL A 563 -2.00 -8.87 -0.60
CA VAL A 563 -0.54 -8.77 -0.58
C VAL A 563 -0.02 -7.68 -1.52
N SER A 564 -0.75 -7.38 -2.60
CA SER A 564 -0.39 -6.30 -3.53
C SER A 564 -0.36 -4.93 -2.83
N TYR A 565 -1.26 -4.67 -1.88
CA TYR A 565 -1.28 -3.43 -1.11
C TYR A 565 -0.06 -3.31 -0.19
N LEU A 566 0.37 -4.42 0.42
CA LEU A 566 1.58 -4.46 1.26
C LEU A 566 2.86 -4.24 0.45
N LEU A 567 3.00 -4.91 -0.70
CA LEU A 567 4.17 -4.77 -1.58
C LEU A 567 4.30 -3.38 -2.20
N THR A 568 3.24 -2.58 -2.06
CA THR A 568 3.17 -1.25 -2.64
C THR A 568 3.01 -0.15 -1.61
N PHE A 569 3.17 -0.49 -0.32
CA PHE A 569 3.25 0.48 0.77
C PHE A 569 1.97 1.30 0.93
N ASP A 570 0.81 0.74 0.56
CA ASP A 570 -0.47 1.42 0.72
C ASP A 570 -0.99 1.28 2.17
N MET A 571 -1.28 2.41 2.81
CA MET A 571 -1.66 2.49 4.22
C MET A 571 -3.16 2.32 4.45
N ARG A 572 -3.99 2.30 3.39
CA ARG A 572 -5.44 2.18 3.54
C ARG A 572 -5.82 0.92 4.35
N PRO A 573 -6.70 1.03 5.36
CA PRO A 573 -7.15 -0.11 6.14
C PRO A 573 -7.93 -1.14 5.30
N LEU A 574 -8.15 -2.33 5.87
CA LEU A 574 -8.88 -3.43 5.26
C LEU A 574 -10.19 -3.68 6.04
N MET A 575 -11.29 -3.90 5.32
CA MET A 575 -12.62 -4.15 5.89
C MET A 575 -12.92 -5.65 6.05
N PHE A 576 -13.34 -6.03 7.25
CA PHE A 576 -13.80 -7.37 7.67
C PHE A 576 -14.92 -7.22 8.71
N HIS A 577 -15.58 -8.31 9.08
CA HIS A 577 -16.71 -8.29 10.03
C HIS A 577 -16.62 -9.47 11.02
N GLN A 578 -17.33 -9.39 12.14
CA GLN A 578 -17.21 -10.34 13.25
C GLN A 578 -17.48 -11.79 12.82
N SER A 579 -18.38 -12.03 11.86
CA SER A 579 -18.68 -13.38 11.39
C SER A 579 -17.44 -14.08 10.81
N ASN A 580 -16.50 -13.33 10.24
CA ASN A 580 -15.24 -13.84 9.69
C ASN A 580 -14.31 -14.45 10.76
N LEU A 581 -14.57 -14.15 12.05
CA LEU A 581 -13.79 -14.60 13.20
C LEU A 581 -14.28 -15.93 13.77
N ARG A 582 -15.40 -16.49 13.26
CA ARG A 582 -15.91 -17.79 13.70
C ARG A 582 -14.85 -18.87 13.63
N ALA A 583 -14.64 -19.59 14.73
CA ALA A 583 -13.78 -20.75 14.81
C ALA A 583 -14.45 -21.98 14.17
N TYR A 584 -14.62 -22.00 12.85
CA TYR A 584 -15.41 -23.00 12.13
C TYR A 584 -14.87 -24.43 12.25
N SER A 585 -13.60 -24.62 12.62
CA SER A 585 -12.97 -25.92 12.90
C SER A 585 -12.66 -26.15 14.38
N GLY A 586 -13.14 -25.26 15.26
CA GLY A 586 -12.76 -25.16 16.66
C GLY A 586 -11.52 -24.28 16.92
N THR A 587 -10.70 -24.00 15.89
CA THR A 587 -9.52 -23.12 16.00
C THR A 587 -9.25 -22.26 14.77
N SER A 588 -9.63 -22.68 13.56
CA SER A 588 -9.43 -21.91 12.32
C SER A 588 -10.56 -20.91 12.11
N THR A 589 -10.21 -19.72 11.62
CA THR A 589 -11.14 -18.64 11.25
C THR A 589 -10.89 -18.21 9.81
N LEU A 590 -11.90 -17.69 9.11
CA LEU A 590 -11.73 -17.27 7.71
C LEU A 590 -10.74 -16.12 7.59
N LEU A 591 -10.83 -15.16 8.52
CA LEU A 591 -9.87 -14.05 8.57
C LEU A 591 -8.45 -14.55 8.88
N GLY A 592 -8.31 -15.49 9.82
CA GLY A 592 -7.02 -16.06 10.20
C GLY A 592 -6.35 -16.80 9.04
N ASP A 593 -7.11 -17.62 8.30
CA ASP A 593 -6.65 -18.29 7.08
C ASP A 593 -6.20 -17.27 6.03
N LEU A 594 -7.00 -16.23 5.78
CA LEU A 594 -6.70 -15.19 4.80
C LEU A 594 -5.42 -14.43 5.15
N LEU A 595 -5.31 -13.93 6.39
CA LEU A 595 -4.14 -13.17 6.81
C LEU A 595 -2.88 -14.05 6.88
N ASN A 596 -3.00 -15.34 7.23
CA ASN A 596 -1.89 -16.29 7.13
C ASN A 596 -1.40 -16.45 5.68
N ALA A 597 -2.31 -16.55 4.71
CA ALA A 597 -1.97 -16.62 3.29
C ALA A 597 -1.29 -15.32 2.81
N VAL A 598 -1.81 -14.16 3.21
CA VAL A 598 -1.21 -12.84 2.89
C VAL A 598 0.20 -12.73 3.47
N LEU A 599 0.41 -13.08 4.74
CA LEU A 599 1.72 -13.01 5.41
C LEU A 599 2.73 -14.01 4.82
N THR A 600 2.27 -15.20 4.44
CA THR A 600 3.09 -16.19 3.73
C THR A 600 3.54 -15.63 2.38
N LYS A 601 2.63 -15.04 1.60
CA LYS A 601 2.96 -14.39 0.33
C LYS A 601 3.87 -13.18 0.53
N TYR A 602 3.61 -12.33 1.52
CA TYR A 602 4.48 -11.19 1.82
C TYR A 602 5.92 -11.65 2.11
N ASN A 603 6.09 -12.67 2.95
CA ASN A 603 7.41 -13.23 3.27
C ASN A 603 8.05 -14.04 2.11
N LYS A 604 7.27 -14.51 1.13
CA LYS A 604 7.80 -15.03 -0.13
C LYS A 604 8.53 -13.93 -0.92
N TYR A 605 7.94 -12.73 -0.98
CA TYR A 605 8.48 -11.61 -1.75
C TYR A 605 9.52 -10.80 -1.00
N TYR A 606 9.28 -10.44 0.26
CA TYR A 606 10.14 -9.58 1.07
C TYR A 606 10.82 -10.33 2.22
N LYS A 607 12.06 -9.94 2.48
CA LYS A 607 12.91 -10.47 3.54
C LYS A 607 13.00 -9.43 4.66
N GLY A 608 12.34 -9.72 5.78
CA GLY A 608 12.60 -8.94 7.00
C GLY A 608 12.10 -7.49 6.96
N LEU A 609 11.22 -7.10 6.03
CA LEU A 609 10.68 -5.73 5.98
C LEU A 609 9.48 -5.61 6.92
N PRO A 610 9.56 -4.86 8.05
CA PRO A 610 8.54 -4.88 9.10
C PRO A 610 7.18 -4.32 8.65
N ILE A 611 6.07 -4.96 9.02
CA ILE A 611 4.71 -4.46 8.77
C ILE A 611 4.31 -3.53 9.93
N ARG A 612 3.75 -2.36 9.61
CA ARG A 612 3.14 -1.45 10.58
C ARG A 612 1.64 -1.65 10.63
N SER A 613 1.08 -1.62 11.84
CA SER A 613 -0.37 -1.67 12.04
C SER A 613 -0.81 -0.44 12.84
N PRO A 614 -0.97 0.73 12.20
CA PRO A 614 -1.31 1.97 12.90
C PRO A 614 -2.73 1.90 13.50
N TYR A 615 -3.02 2.76 14.48
CA TYR A 615 -4.41 3.07 14.83
C TYR A 615 -5.03 3.94 13.74
N LEU A 616 -6.35 3.89 13.56
CA LEU A 616 -7.05 4.73 12.57
C LEU A 616 -6.79 6.24 12.78
N SER A 617 -6.61 6.68 14.03
CA SER A 617 -6.21 8.06 14.33
C SER A 617 -4.82 8.42 13.79
N ASP A 618 -3.86 7.50 13.93
CA ASP A 618 -2.49 7.70 13.45
C ASP A 618 -2.44 7.66 11.93
N ALA A 619 -3.19 6.72 11.33
CA ALA A 619 -3.41 6.68 9.89
C ALA A 619 -4.03 8.01 9.40
N GLY A 620 -4.98 8.58 10.14
CA GLY A 620 -5.53 9.92 9.94
C GLY A 620 -4.46 11.01 9.87
N VAL A 621 -3.57 11.05 10.86
CA VAL A 621 -2.45 12.01 10.91
C VAL A 621 -1.50 11.83 9.73
N LEU A 622 -1.05 10.60 9.49
CA LEU A 622 -0.12 10.27 8.40
C LEU A 622 -0.71 10.61 7.03
N ALA A 623 -1.98 10.30 6.81
CA ALA A 623 -2.67 10.54 5.56
C ALA A 623 -2.93 12.03 5.31
N LYS A 624 -3.22 12.81 6.36
CA LYS A 624 -3.32 14.27 6.28
C LYS A 624 -1.96 14.91 6.01
N GLN A 625 -0.90 14.46 6.68
CA GLN A 625 0.47 14.90 6.39
C GLN A 625 0.83 14.62 4.93
N ARG A 626 0.46 13.44 4.42
CA ARG A 626 0.69 13.06 3.03
C ARG A 626 -0.07 13.94 2.04
N LEU A 627 -1.32 14.27 2.32
CA LEU A 627 -2.12 15.20 1.52
C LEU A 627 -1.48 16.60 1.46
N VAL A 628 -1.02 17.12 2.61
CA VAL A 628 -0.34 18.42 2.68
C VAL A 628 0.98 18.37 1.92
N PHE A 629 1.81 17.34 2.14
CA PHE A 629 3.08 17.16 1.43
C PHE A 629 2.89 17.15 -0.09
N ASN A 630 1.97 16.32 -0.61
CA ASN A 630 1.70 16.20 -2.05
C ASN A 630 1.26 17.54 -2.69
N SER A 631 0.57 18.41 -1.94
CA SER A 631 0.11 19.71 -2.43
C SER A 631 1.09 20.87 -2.20
N SER A 632 2.24 20.61 -1.57
CA SER A 632 3.17 21.66 -1.13
C SER A 632 4.32 21.95 -2.08
N ASN A 633 4.45 21.24 -3.21
CA ASN A 633 5.53 21.44 -4.19
C ASN A 633 6.93 21.50 -3.53
N VAL A 634 7.19 20.54 -2.63
CA VAL A 634 8.45 20.49 -1.88
C VAL A 634 9.63 20.33 -2.85
N THR A 635 10.66 21.14 -2.63
CA THR A 635 11.96 21.02 -3.28
C THR A 635 13.02 20.69 -2.25
N ALA A 636 14.01 19.90 -2.66
CA ALA A 636 15.20 19.66 -1.86
C ALA A 636 16.42 19.69 -2.75
N THR A 637 17.42 20.48 -2.39
CA THR A 637 18.65 20.64 -3.17
C THR A 637 19.84 20.24 -2.31
N LEU A 638 20.58 19.24 -2.76
CA LEU A 638 21.79 18.72 -2.14
C LEU A 638 23.01 19.51 -2.63
N LYS A 639 23.80 19.99 -1.69
CA LYS A 639 25.22 20.30 -1.89
C LYS A 639 26.04 19.13 -1.32
N PRO A 640 26.61 18.26 -2.17
CA PRO A 640 27.22 17.00 -1.74
C PRO A 640 28.22 17.17 -0.59
N GLY A 641 28.07 16.38 0.48
CA GLY A 641 28.95 16.43 1.66
C GLY A 641 28.83 17.68 2.53
N VAL A 642 27.95 18.63 2.18
CA VAL A 642 27.81 19.91 2.90
C VAL A 642 26.42 20.02 3.52
N SER A 643 25.37 20.11 2.71
CA SER A 643 24.01 20.33 3.22
C SER A 643 22.91 19.93 2.22
N ILE A 644 21.71 19.66 2.71
CA ILE A 644 20.48 19.62 1.89
C ILE A 644 19.61 20.80 2.32
N ILE A 645 19.19 21.64 1.38
CA ILE A 645 18.20 22.69 1.64
C ILE A 645 16.84 22.16 1.22
N VAL A 646 15.93 21.99 2.18
CA VAL A 646 14.56 21.56 1.94
C VAL A 646 13.66 22.78 2.03
N SER A 647 12.82 23.00 1.02
CA SER A 647 11.91 24.15 0.98
C SER A 647 10.56 23.82 0.35
N ALA A 648 9.57 24.65 0.64
CA ALA A 648 8.28 24.67 -0.05
C ALA A 648 7.83 26.12 -0.26
N PRO A 649 7.06 26.44 -1.31
CA PRO A 649 6.40 27.73 -1.41
C PRO A 649 5.50 28.01 -0.19
N PRO A 650 5.33 29.27 0.23
CA PRO A 650 4.40 29.61 1.31
C PRO A 650 2.99 29.11 1.02
N ARG A 651 2.36 28.48 2.01
CA ARG A 651 0.98 27.99 1.91
C ARG A 651 -0.01 29.03 2.42
N SER A 652 -1.16 29.12 1.76
CA SER A 652 -2.25 30.02 2.15
C SER A 652 -2.97 29.59 3.44
N ASP A 653 -2.94 28.30 3.77
CA ASP A 653 -3.57 27.73 4.97
C ASP A 653 -2.68 27.77 6.22
N GLY A 654 -1.42 28.23 6.09
CA GLY A 654 -0.46 28.31 7.19
C GLY A 654 -0.08 26.96 7.80
N GLN A 655 -0.47 25.82 7.19
CA GLN A 655 -0.18 24.50 7.73
C GLN A 655 1.33 24.20 7.62
N PRO A 656 1.93 23.53 8.62
CA PRO A 656 3.29 23.01 8.50
C PRO A 656 3.34 21.91 7.43
N VAL A 657 4.49 21.77 6.75
CA VAL A 657 4.71 20.72 5.76
C VAL A 657 5.67 19.68 6.33
N VAL A 658 5.18 18.45 6.49
CA VAL A 658 5.98 17.31 6.96
C VAL A 658 6.58 16.61 5.75
N VAL A 659 7.92 16.60 5.66
CA VAL A 659 8.70 16.12 4.53
C VAL A 659 9.52 14.90 4.98
N PRO A 660 9.19 13.69 4.52
CA PRO A 660 10.03 12.52 4.73
C PRO A 660 11.26 12.56 3.82
N ILE A 661 12.41 12.14 4.33
CA ILE A 661 13.65 12.01 3.55
C ILE A 661 14.33 10.68 3.92
N THR A 662 14.52 9.81 2.92
CA THR A 662 15.31 8.59 3.03
C THR A 662 16.78 8.87 2.71
N GLY A 663 17.69 8.17 3.40
CA GLY A 663 19.14 8.25 3.20
C GLY A 663 19.87 9.21 4.13
N VAL A 664 19.16 9.83 5.08
CA VAL A 664 19.72 10.81 6.02
C VAL A 664 19.21 10.54 7.44
N THR A 665 20.08 10.77 8.42
CA THR A 665 19.72 10.88 9.85
C THR A 665 19.87 12.34 10.28
N PHE A 666 18.76 13.00 10.60
CA PHE A 666 18.73 14.41 10.99
C PHE A 666 17.58 14.70 11.96
N GLY A 667 17.77 15.68 12.84
CA GLY A 667 16.75 16.10 13.81
C GLY A 667 16.51 15.05 14.89
N THR A 668 15.35 15.12 15.55
CA THR A 668 14.94 14.22 16.63
C THR A 668 13.93 13.15 16.20
N VAL A 669 13.36 13.30 14.99
CA VAL A 669 12.36 12.38 14.43
C VAL A 669 13.00 11.66 13.25
N HIS A 670 13.71 10.59 13.55
CA HIS A 670 14.36 9.73 12.56
C HIS A 670 14.24 8.27 12.96
N GLU A 671 14.34 7.38 11.99
CA GLU A 671 14.26 5.93 12.18
C GLU A 671 15.12 5.16 11.19
N THR A 672 15.32 3.88 11.46
CA THR A 672 15.88 2.93 10.50
C THR A 672 14.82 1.92 10.13
N TYR A 673 14.44 1.89 8.86
CA TYR A 673 13.42 0.98 8.35
C TYR A 673 13.90 0.27 7.09
N GLY A 674 13.79 -1.06 7.06
CA GLY A 674 14.27 -1.86 5.93
C GLY A 674 15.76 -1.69 5.61
N GLY A 675 16.58 -1.37 6.62
CA GLY A 675 18.01 -1.11 6.48
C GLY A 675 18.40 0.30 6.05
N GLN A 676 17.44 1.24 5.99
CA GLN A 676 17.69 2.61 5.55
C GLN A 676 17.28 3.63 6.62
N SER A 677 18.07 4.68 6.77
CA SER A 677 17.74 5.82 7.62
C SER A 677 16.69 6.68 6.96
N ASN A 678 15.66 7.04 7.71
CA ASN A 678 14.60 7.96 7.32
C ASN A 678 14.53 9.08 8.35
N SER A 679 14.48 10.33 7.89
CA SER A 679 14.25 11.50 8.73
C SER A 679 12.95 12.18 8.34
N THR A 680 12.27 12.77 9.32
CA THR A 680 11.06 13.57 9.09
C THR A 680 11.35 15.03 9.38
N ILE A 681 11.26 15.88 8.36
CA ILE A 681 11.55 17.31 8.44
C ILE A 681 10.25 18.09 8.47
N THR A 682 10.08 19.03 9.39
CA THR A 682 8.89 19.90 9.42
C THR A 682 9.26 21.30 8.95
N LEU A 683 8.69 21.73 7.84
CA LEU A 683 8.81 23.08 7.31
C LEU A 683 7.71 23.94 7.94
N LEU A 684 8.10 25.02 8.63
CA LEU A 684 7.20 25.89 9.37
C LEU A 684 7.01 27.24 8.66
N PRO A 685 5.82 27.87 8.73
CA PRO A 685 5.61 29.23 8.21
C PRO A 685 6.61 30.25 8.78
N ALA A 686 6.92 30.14 10.08
CA ALA A 686 7.86 31.03 10.77
C ALA A 686 9.29 31.00 10.22
N ALA A 687 9.67 29.91 9.53
CA ALA A 687 10.96 29.74 8.88
C ALA A 687 10.87 29.92 7.35
N ALA A 688 9.82 30.60 6.87
CA ALA A 688 9.52 30.72 5.45
C ALA A 688 9.56 29.37 4.72
N TYR A 689 9.08 28.32 5.40
CA TYR A 689 9.06 26.94 4.90
C TYR A 689 10.40 26.43 4.37
N THR A 690 11.52 26.83 4.99
CA THR A 690 12.86 26.38 4.58
C THR A 690 13.62 25.78 5.77
N MET A 691 14.32 24.67 5.55
CA MET A 691 15.13 23.99 6.56
C MET A 691 16.44 23.46 5.95
N PRO A 692 17.62 23.88 6.47
CA PRO A 692 18.89 23.27 6.13
C PRO A 692 19.15 21.99 6.96
N ILE A 693 19.61 20.95 6.28
CA ILE A 693 20.10 19.70 6.86
C ILE A 693 21.62 19.68 6.70
N ALA A 694 22.38 19.63 7.80
CA ALA A 694 23.84 19.59 7.77
C ALA A 694 24.41 18.72 8.91
N PRO A 695 25.45 17.91 8.64
CA PRO A 695 26.05 17.67 7.33
C PRO A 695 25.15 16.80 6.45
N ALA A 696 25.24 16.98 5.12
CA ALA A 696 24.63 16.06 4.17
C ALA A 696 25.58 14.90 3.79
N PRO A 697 25.05 13.74 3.38
CA PRO A 697 25.86 12.66 2.82
C PRO A 697 26.66 13.13 1.60
N ALA A 698 27.78 12.45 1.33
CA ALA A 698 28.45 12.56 0.04
C ALA A 698 27.57 11.94 -1.07
N TRP A 699 27.66 12.48 -2.29
CA TRP A 699 26.99 11.93 -3.46
C TRP A 699 27.94 10.97 -4.19
N GLN A 700 27.86 9.68 -3.86
CA GLN A 700 28.79 8.64 -4.32
C GLN A 700 28.20 7.70 -5.35
#